data_AF-A0A7V9VC39-F1
#
_entry.id   AF-A0A7V9VC39-F1
#
_cell.length_a   1.000
_cell.length_b   1.000
_cell.length_c   1.000
_cell.angle_alpha   90.00
_cell.angle_beta   90.00
_cell.angle_gamma   90.00
#
_symmetry.space_group_name_H-M   'P 1'
#
loop_
_entity.id
_entity.type
_entity.pdbx_description
1 polymer ?
#
loop_
_entity_poly.entity_id
_entity_poly.type
_entity_poly.pdbx_seq_one_letter_code
_entity_poly.pdbx_strand_id
1 'polypeptide(L)'
;MSNGYRPIEDYAIIGNMRTAALVSGDGSIDWLCLPHFDHPAFFCKILDVKRGGFWSIRPEAELTGSSRRYRPGSAVLETTFETAGGRLRLTDMMPLVAPPDAVSSPIPSDRVRVIRKIEALDGPVTVALRARFSFDFTATPALVEARPGRGATITDGADRELRLRWAGSMTVGPDGVVHGALTVLPGEPALSVLTGSDEAVDLAPGVEDDAAGEIEATDQMWSTWSRALQIAGPYREEMLRSALTLKLLTFRPTGAIVAAATTSLPEDIGSGRNWDYRYCWLRDATFTLYALLLVGDIASADAFWGWVERVCTADGPESLQIMYGLHGEKRLTERTLDHLSGYRDSRPVRIGNGAWDQRQIDVYGELIDGFWFYHHWMRTHGRVLEVRDDVWRLICGTADYICTIWRDTDQGIWEIRGEPRHFVYSKVMCWVGLDRAIQFAALHEPGRDTGRWQREREAIRADVLEHGWSETAGAFTMAYGTDELDAANLRMPLVGFLPADDPRMAATIDAIQADLGAGGLILRYRAEDGLEGGEGAFSICSFWLVDCLTAMGRIDEARDLFDRMLGYANDLGLYAEQVDPGSGAALGNFPQAFTHLALIDAGIDLSAALSQDQPVSGDMPTRATRAQHGLDLATMIGGMPDLPAGGPTRSAGTA
;
A
#
# COMPACT_ATOMS: atom_id res chain seq x y z
N MET A 1 6.21 -2.33 30.68
CA MET A 1 7.33 -1.43 30.31
C MET A 1 7.95 -2.02 29.06
N SER A 2 7.97 -1.29 27.94
CA SER A 2 8.50 -1.84 26.69
C SER A 2 10.01 -2.08 26.85
N ASN A 3 10.49 -3.25 26.42
CA ASN A 3 11.91 -3.64 26.41
C ASN A 3 12.77 -2.80 25.44
N GLY A 4 12.51 -1.49 25.31
CA GLY A 4 13.13 -0.57 24.35
C GLY A 4 12.36 -0.41 23.03
N TYR A 5 11.36 -1.25 22.76
CA TYR A 5 10.55 -1.17 21.52
C TYR A 5 9.49 -0.08 21.60
N ARG A 6 9.32 0.66 20.50
CA ARG A 6 8.16 1.54 20.28
C ARG A 6 6.96 0.72 19.78
N PRO A 7 5.72 1.10 20.10
CA PRO A 7 4.54 0.59 19.39
C PRO A 7 4.68 0.77 17.87
N ILE A 8 4.07 -0.09 17.07
CA ILE A 8 4.17 -0.01 15.59
C ILE A 8 3.51 1.28 15.11
N GLU A 9 2.38 1.63 15.71
CA GLU A 9 1.61 2.84 15.48
C GLU A 9 2.35 4.14 15.89
N ASP A 10 3.44 4.06 16.65
CA ASP A 10 4.27 5.23 17.01
C ASP A 10 5.04 5.81 15.81
N TYR A 11 5.08 5.12 14.67
CA TYR A 11 5.89 5.54 13.53
C TYR A 11 5.12 6.40 12.52
N ALA A 12 5.79 7.42 12.00
CA ALA A 12 5.40 8.17 10.80
C ALA A 12 6.18 7.64 9.59
N ILE A 13 5.66 7.83 8.38
CA ILE A 13 6.39 7.54 7.13
C ILE A 13 6.87 8.82 6.43
N ILE A 14 8.11 8.81 5.95
CA ILE A 14 8.61 9.79 4.96
C ILE A 14 9.23 9.02 3.79
N GLY A 15 9.24 9.58 2.59
CA GLY A 15 9.75 8.86 1.43
C GLY A 15 9.83 9.72 0.17
N ASN A 16 10.49 9.16 -0.85
CA ASN A 16 10.70 9.81 -2.14
C ASN A 16 10.20 8.95 -3.32
N MET A 17 9.30 8.00 -3.06
CA MET A 17 8.78 7.04 -4.04
C MET A 17 9.86 6.11 -4.63
N ARG A 18 11.01 5.97 -3.97
CA ARG A 18 12.01 4.92 -4.25
C ARG A 18 12.27 4.07 -3.02
N THR A 19 12.28 4.73 -1.87
CA THR A 19 12.31 4.12 -0.56
C THR A 19 11.53 4.99 0.43
N ALA A 20 11.39 4.50 1.65
CA ALA A 20 10.81 5.22 2.76
C ALA A 20 11.56 4.96 4.07
N ALA A 21 11.46 5.92 4.98
CA ALA A 21 11.94 5.83 6.35
C ALA A 21 10.77 5.90 7.33
N LEU A 22 10.89 5.18 8.46
CA LEU A 22 9.95 5.30 9.57
C LEU A 22 10.53 6.13 10.71
N VAL A 23 9.81 7.18 11.11
CA VAL A 23 10.20 8.16 12.14
C VAL A 23 9.34 7.99 13.39
N SER A 24 9.95 7.68 14.53
CA SER A 24 9.24 7.55 15.82
C SER A 24 8.77 8.90 16.35
N GLY A 25 7.83 8.88 17.31
CA GLY A 25 7.32 10.08 17.98
C GLY A 25 8.35 10.85 18.81
N ASP A 26 9.54 10.27 19.05
CA ASP A 26 10.67 10.91 19.73
C ASP A 26 11.80 11.35 18.78
N GLY A 27 11.53 11.39 17.46
CA GLY A 27 12.45 11.92 16.46
C GLY A 27 13.56 10.95 16.04
N SER A 28 13.33 9.63 16.12
CA SER A 28 14.28 8.61 15.66
C SER A 28 13.83 7.99 14.34
N ILE A 29 14.70 7.96 13.34
CA ILE A 29 14.53 7.09 12.17
C ILE A 29 15.01 5.70 12.57
N ASP A 30 14.08 4.75 12.69
CA ASP A 30 14.37 3.37 13.15
C ASP A 30 14.24 2.33 12.03
N TRP A 31 13.74 2.73 10.87
CA TRP A 31 13.65 1.93 9.65
C TRP A 31 14.04 2.76 8.43
N LEU A 32 14.88 2.22 7.56
CA LEU A 32 15.21 2.79 6.24
C LEU A 32 15.94 1.72 5.41
N CYS A 33 15.42 1.42 4.22
CA CYS A 33 16.12 0.63 3.20
C CYS A 33 16.76 1.56 2.17
N LEU A 34 17.93 1.21 1.64
CA LEU A 34 18.64 2.04 0.66
C LEU A 34 19.23 1.19 -0.48
N PRO A 35 19.17 1.66 -1.74
CA PRO A 35 18.46 2.87 -2.18
C PRO A 35 16.94 2.65 -2.35
N HIS A 36 16.48 1.40 -2.47
CA HIS A 36 15.06 1.08 -2.72
C HIS A 36 14.41 0.29 -1.58
N PHE A 37 13.08 0.13 -1.61
CA PHE A 37 12.30 -0.56 -0.57
C PHE A 37 12.76 -2.01 -0.33
N ASP A 38 13.03 -2.75 -1.40
CA ASP A 38 13.38 -4.18 -1.39
C ASP A 38 14.86 -4.45 -1.09
N HIS A 39 15.69 -3.40 -1.04
CA HIS A 39 17.10 -3.51 -0.64
C HIS A 39 17.26 -3.78 0.87
N PRO A 40 18.44 -4.23 1.31
CA PRO A 40 18.68 -4.45 2.73
C PRO A 40 18.53 -3.19 3.59
N ALA A 41 17.97 -3.35 4.80
CA ALA A 41 17.76 -2.23 5.70
C ALA A 41 19.09 -1.66 6.22
N PHE A 42 19.25 -0.34 6.10
CA PHE A 42 20.33 0.44 6.69
C PHE A 42 20.02 0.82 8.14
N PHE A 43 18.75 1.16 8.41
CA PHE A 43 18.21 1.26 9.76
C PHE A 43 17.14 0.19 9.97
N CYS A 44 17.23 -0.54 11.08
CA CYS A 44 16.30 -1.61 11.43
C CYS A 44 16.13 -1.77 12.95
N LYS A 45 16.30 -0.69 13.72
CA LYS A 45 16.06 -0.67 15.18
C LYS A 45 14.64 -1.12 15.55
N ILE A 46 13.67 -0.95 14.66
CA ILE A 46 12.32 -1.50 14.85
C ILE A 46 12.33 -3.03 14.99
N LEU A 47 13.23 -3.74 14.31
CA LEU A 47 13.37 -5.20 14.40
C LEU A 47 14.30 -5.65 15.54
N ASP A 48 15.29 -4.85 15.91
CA ASP A 48 16.18 -5.17 17.03
C ASP A 48 16.68 -3.89 17.69
N VAL A 49 16.16 -3.59 18.89
CA VAL A 49 16.48 -2.36 19.62
C VAL A 49 17.91 -2.30 20.13
N LYS A 50 18.61 -3.45 20.19
CA LYS A 50 19.98 -3.54 20.68
C LYS A 50 20.99 -3.43 19.54
N ARG A 51 20.72 -4.07 18.40
CA ARG A 51 21.63 -4.16 17.25
C ARG A 51 21.29 -3.18 16.13
N GLY A 52 20.01 -2.95 15.89
CA GLY A 52 19.52 -2.22 14.73
C GLY A 52 20.05 -0.79 14.68
N GLY A 53 20.44 -0.38 13.46
CA GLY A 53 20.82 0.99 13.17
C GLY A 53 19.63 1.94 13.34
N PHE A 54 19.94 3.18 13.71
CA PHE A 54 18.96 4.25 13.89
C PHE A 54 19.59 5.64 13.77
N TRP A 55 18.78 6.67 13.62
CA TRP A 55 19.19 8.07 13.64
C TRP A 55 18.20 8.94 14.41
N SER A 56 18.55 9.34 15.63
CA SER A 56 17.74 10.14 16.54
C SER A 56 18.23 11.58 16.63
N ILE A 57 17.30 12.52 16.55
CA ILE A 57 17.51 13.96 16.81
C ILE A 57 16.40 14.42 17.74
N ARG A 58 16.76 14.93 18.91
CA ARG A 58 15.81 15.42 19.91
C ARG A 58 16.46 16.42 20.89
N PRO A 59 15.70 17.23 21.63
CA PRO A 59 16.25 18.04 22.72
C PRO A 59 17.03 17.19 23.74
N GLU A 60 18.10 17.76 24.30
CA GLU A 60 18.82 17.16 25.43
C GLU A 60 18.02 17.26 26.74
N ALA A 61 17.29 18.36 26.89
CA ALA A 61 16.40 18.57 28.03
C ALA A 61 15.24 17.57 28.02
N GLU A 62 14.72 17.28 29.21
CA GLU A 62 13.54 16.42 29.35
C GLU A 62 12.34 17.02 28.60
N LEU A 63 11.63 16.14 27.89
CA LEU A 63 10.44 16.50 27.15
C LEU A 63 9.25 16.66 28.10
N THR A 64 8.56 17.80 28.02
CA THR A 64 7.28 18.02 28.69
C THR A 64 6.09 17.72 27.77
N GLY A 65 6.33 17.62 26.46
CA GLY A 65 5.33 17.32 25.44
C GLY A 65 5.97 17.02 24.09
N SER A 66 5.23 16.35 23.22
CA SER A 66 5.57 16.14 21.81
C SER A 66 4.27 16.13 21.00
N SER A 67 4.29 16.74 19.83
CA SER A 67 3.20 16.67 18.86
C SER A 67 3.77 16.57 17.45
N ARG A 68 3.06 15.94 16.53
CA ARG A 68 3.50 15.82 15.14
C ARG A 68 2.36 16.01 14.17
N ARG A 69 2.70 16.43 12.96
CA ARG A 69 1.77 16.54 11.84
C ARG A 69 2.53 16.41 10.53
N TYR A 70 1.84 16.01 9.47
CA TYR A 70 2.30 16.33 8.14
C TYR A 70 1.94 17.78 7.80
N ARG A 71 2.75 18.45 6.98
CA ARG A 71 2.32 19.69 6.33
C ARG A 71 1.06 19.41 5.48
N PRO A 72 0.12 20.38 5.35
CA PRO A 72 -1.14 20.15 4.65
C PRO A 72 -0.94 19.63 3.22
N GLY A 73 -1.58 18.49 2.90
CA GLY A 73 -1.49 17.87 1.58
C GLY A 73 -0.09 17.37 1.21
N SER A 74 0.76 17.07 2.20
CA SER A 74 2.18 16.75 2.01
C SER A 74 2.64 15.48 2.73
N ALA A 75 3.83 15.00 2.36
CA ALA A 75 4.57 13.96 3.07
C ALA A 75 5.74 14.53 3.90
N VAL A 76 5.83 15.85 4.04
CA VAL A 76 6.80 16.51 4.92
C VAL A 76 6.31 16.46 6.36
N LEU A 77 7.04 15.76 7.23
CA LEU A 77 6.69 15.55 8.63
C LEU A 77 7.27 16.68 9.49
N GLU A 78 6.47 17.23 10.40
CA GLU A 78 6.91 18.18 11.42
C GLU A 78 6.60 17.62 12.81
N THR A 79 7.65 17.36 13.60
CA THR A 79 7.55 16.98 15.02
C THR A 79 7.97 18.15 15.88
N THR A 80 7.10 18.61 16.78
CA THR A 80 7.38 19.69 17.74
C THR A 80 7.56 19.10 19.13
N PHE A 81 8.77 19.22 19.66
CA PHE A 81 9.13 18.85 21.03
C PHE A 81 9.01 20.06 21.95
N GLU A 82 8.46 19.83 23.14
CA GLU A 82 8.35 20.84 24.20
C GLU A 82 9.28 20.49 25.35
N THR A 83 9.99 21.50 25.85
CA THR A 83 10.85 21.39 27.03
C THR A 83 10.60 22.59 27.94
N ALA A 84 11.10 22.54 29.18
CA ALA A 84 11.01 23.67 30.10
C ALA A 84 11.71 24.95 29.58
N GLY A 85 12.69 24.82 28.67
CA GLY A 85 13.49 25.93 28.16
C GLY A 85 13.05 26.49 26.79
N GLY A 86 12.16 25.79 26.08
CA GLY A 86 11.74 26.18 24.74
C GLY A 86 11.20 25.01 23.93
N ARG A 87 10.71 25.31 22.72
CA ARG A 87 10.19 24.32 21.77
C ARG A 87 11.11 24.14 20.57
N LEU A 88 11.25 22.90 20.13
CA LEU A 88 12.04 22.49 18.97
C LEU A 88 11.13 21.88 17.92
N ARG A 89 11.16 22.37 16.68
CA ARG A 89 10.56 21.68 15.54
C ARG A 89 11.64 20.92 14.77
N LEU A 90 11.37 19.65 14.52
CA LEU A 90 12.12 18.79 13.62
C LEU A 90 11.26 18.54 12.39
N THR A 91 11.77 18.90 11.21
CA THR A 91 11.13 18.62 9.93
C THR A 91 11.89 17.51 9.22
N ASP A 92 11.23 16.39 8.99
CA ASP A 92 11.78 15.19 8.37
C ASP A 92 11.18 15.00 6.96
N MET A 93 12.02 14.79 5.95
CA MET A 93 11.57 14.51 4.58
C MET A 93 12.66 13.86 3.71
N MET A 94 12.23 13.29 2.59
CA MET A 94 13.12 12.86 1.50
C MET A 94 12.79 13.67 0.24
N PRO A 95 13.76 14.30 -0.43
CA PRO A 95 13.49 15.12 -1.60
C PRO A 95 12.89 14.34 -2.77
N LEU A 96 11.90 14.94 -3.42
CA LEU A 96 11.43 14.47 -4.72
C LEU A 96 12.29 15.04 -5.84
N VAL A 97 12.64 14.20 -6.82
CA VAL A 97 13.37 14.63 -8.02
C VAL A 97 12.45 15.23 -9.10
N ALA A 98 11.14 14.98 -8.99
CA ALA A 98 10.10 15.49 -9.87
C ALA A 98 8.73 15.39 -9.17
N PRO A 99 7.68 16.07 -9.67
CA PRO A 99 6.32 15.94 -9.15
C PRO A 99 5.85 14.48 -9.03
N PRO A 100 4.97 14.14 -8.07
CA PRO A 100 4.50 12.76 -7.87
C PRO A 100 3.83 12.11 -9.09
N ASP A 101 3.17 12.90 -9.93
CA ASP A 101 2.47 12.49 -11.16
C ASP A 101 3.34 12.52 -12.42
N ALA A 102 4.62 12.89 -12.32
CA ALA A 102 5.51 12.90 -13.46
C ALA A 102 5.76 11.47 -13.99
N VAL A 103 5.45 11.27 -15.28
CA VAL A 103 5.76 10.02 -16.00
C VAL A 103 7.28 9.82 -16.01
N SER A 104 7.74 8.58 -15.82
CA SER A 104 9.15 8.22 -15.64
C SER A 104 10.06 8.93 -16.65
N SER A 105 10.85 9.89 -16.18
CA SER A 105 11.95 10.45 -16.97
C SER A 105 13.05 9.38 -17.07
N PRO A 106 13.63 9.14 -18.25
CA PRO A 106 14.75 8.23 -18.37
C PRO A 106 15.94 8.83 -17.61
N ILE A 107 16.48 8.04 -16.70
CA ILE A 107 17.54 8.32 -15.71
C ILE A 107 17.02 8.81 -14.34
N PRO A 108 16.42 7.92 -13.53
CA PRO A 108 16.31 8.16 -12.10
C PRO A 108 17.68 7.95 -11.45
N SER A 109 18.35 9.04 -11.06
CA SER A 109 19.46 9.06 -10.10
C SER A 109 19.14 8.19 -8.87
N ASP A 110 19.96 7.21 -8.48
CA ASP A 110 19.82 6.44 -7.21
C ASP A 110 20.25 7.26 -5.98
N ARG A 111 20.14 8.59 -6.04
CA ARG A 111 20.48 9.52 -4.97
C ARG A 111 19.73 9.17 -3.69
N VAL A 112 20.49 8.63 -2.74
CA VAL A 112 20.11 8.53 -1.35
C VAL A 112 20.17 9.92 -0.74
N ARG A 113 19.04 10.41 -0.23
CA ARG A 113 18.98 11.70 0.48
C ARG A 113 17.84 11.76 1.48
N VAL A 114 18.18 12.01 2.74
CA VAL A 114 17.22 12.25 3.85
C VAL A 114 17.60 13.56 4.52
N ILE A 115 16.65 14.50 4.60
CA ILE A 115 16.88 15.85 5.16
C ILE A 115 16.09 15.98 6.46
N ARG A 116 16.77 16.49 7.49
CA ARG A 116 16.20 16.80 8.79
C ARG A 116 16.54 18.25 9.15
N LYS A 117 15.54 19.13 9.13
CA LYS A 117 15.68 20.54 9.53
C LYS A 117 15.28 20.71 10.98
N ILE A 118 16.06 21.49 11.73
CA ILE A 118 15.94 21.63 13.17
C ILE A 118 15.78 23.12 13.48
N GLU A 119 14.66 23.48 14.10
CA GLU A 119 14.28 24.87 14.36
C GLU A 119 13.92 25.06 15.83
N ALA A 120 14.57 26.00 16.50
CA ALA A 120 14.11 26.52 17.79
C ALA A 120 13.00 27.55 17.54
N LEU A 121 11.85 27.40 18.22
CA LEU A 121 10.67 28.24 17.95
C LEU A 121 10.60 29.50 18.80
N ASP A 122 10.87 29.40 20.11
CA ASP A 122 10.71 30.52 21.05
C ASP A 122 12.00 30.84 21.83
N GLY A 123 12.84 29.85 22.10
CA GLY A 123 14.06 30.00 22.90
C GLY A 123 15.15 29.03 22.44
N PRO A 124 16.41 29.25 22.84
CA PRO A 124 17.52 28.39 22.47
C PRO A 124 17.31 26.96 22.99
N VAL A 125 17.55 25.97 22.14
CA VAL A 125 17.43 24.55 22.51
C VAL A 125 18.71 23.81 22.16
N THR A 126 19.30 23.12 23.14
CA THR A 126 20.38 22.18 22.90
C THR A 126 19.81 20.84 22.43
N VAL A 127 20.28 20.39 21.28
CA VAL A 127 19.79 19.22 20.56
C VAL A 127 20.87 18.16 20.56
N ALA A 128 20.49 16.93 20.90
CA ALA A 128 21.33 15.75 20.78
C ALA A 128 21.02 14.99 19.50
N LEU A 129 22.08 14.63 18.78
CA LEU A 129 22.07 13.62 17.72
C LEU A 129 22.66 12.32 18.27
N ARG A 130 21.95 11.21 18.06
CA ARG A 130 22.46 9.86 18.30
C ARG A 130 22.23 9.01 17.07
N ALA A 131 23.25 8.36 16.55
CA ALA A 131 23.08 7.48 15.39
C ALA A 131 23.92 6.21 15.52
N ARG A 132 23.36 5.08 15.10
CA ARG A 132 24.10 3.86 14.84
C ARG A 132 23.87 3.49 13.39
N PHE A 133 24.96 3.28 12.67
CA PHE A 133 24.93 2.91 11.27
C PHE A 133 25.28 1.43 11.12
N SER A 134 24.61 0.77 10.19
CA SER A 134 24.84 -0.63 9.87
C SER A 134 24.35 -0.90 8.46
N PHE A 135 24.99 -1.82 7.76
CA PHE A 135 24.52 -2.29 6.46
C PHE A 135 23.92 -3.68 6.60
N ASP A 136 23.12 -4.06 5.60
CA ASP A 136 22.65 -5.43 5.41
C ASP A 136 21.92 -6.02 6.63
N PHE A 137 20.95 -5.26 7.19
CA PHE A 137 20.24 -5.68 8.41
C PHE A 137 21.18 -5.98 9.59
N THR A 138 22.20 -5.16 9.80
CA THR A 138 23.26 -5.34 10.82
C THR A 138 24.24 -6.48 10.57
N ALA A 139 24.14 -7.20 9.45
CA ALA A 139 25.11 -8.24 9.11
C ALA A 139 26.49 -7.66 8.77
N THR A 140 26.53 -6.43 8.26
CA THR A 140 27.76 -5.73 7.89
C THR A 140 27.94 -4.50 8.79
N PRO A 141 28.97 -4.48 9.67
CA PRO A 141 29.26 -3.33 10.51
C PRO A 141 29.63 -2.09 9.68
N ALA A 142 29.23 -0.91 10.13
CA ALA A 142 29.67 0.34 9.51
C ALA A 142 30.96 0.87 10.16
N LEU A 143 31.88 1.34 9.32
CA LEU A 143 33.02 2.15 9.73
C LEU A 143 32.62 3.62 9.69
N VAL A 144 32.81 4.33 10.80
CA VAL A 144 32.36 5.73 10.93
C VAL A 144 33.53 6.64 11.24
N GLU A 145 33.77 7.61 10.37
CA GLU A 145 34.74 8.69 10.57
C GLU A 145 34.00 9.98 10.93
N ALA A 146 33.97 10.32 12.22
CA ALA A 146 33.37 11.56 12.71
C ALA A 146 34.31 12.77 12.53
N ARG A 147 33.78 13.85 11.96
CA ARG A 147 34.46 15.12 11.71
C ARG A 147 33.66 16.25 12.38
N PRO A 148 34.07 16.73 13.58
CA PRO A 148 33.38 17.81 14.30
C PRO A 148 33.14 19.04 13.41
N GLY A 149 31.94 19.61 13.49
CA GLY A 149 31.53 20.75 12.65
C GLY A 149 31.22 20.42 11.19
N ARG A 150 31.39 19.16 10.75
CA ARG A 150 31.10 18.72 9.38
C ARG A 150 30.14 17.52 9.33
N GLY A 151 30.23 16.60 10.28
CA GLY A 151 29.41 15.39 10.35
C GLY A 151 30.25 14.12 10.20
N ALA A 152 29.73 13.06 9.57
CA ALA A 152 30.41 11.75 9.48
C ALA A 152 30.49 11.24 8.04
N THR A 153 31.55 10.50 7.75
CA THR A 153 31.59 9.54 6.63
C THR A 153 31.31 8.14 7.19
N ILE A 154 30.44 7.39 6.53
CA ILE A 154 30.01 6.05 6.90
C ILE A 154 30.31 5.12 5.73
N THR A 155 31.09 4.07 5.96
CA THR A 155 31.38 3.06 4.93
C THR A 155 31.15 1.65 5.44
N ASP A 156 30.96 0.70 4.54
CA ASP A 156 30.95 -0.73 4.87
C ASP A 156 32.35 -1.37 4.81
N GLY A 157 33.38 -0.57 4.52
CA GLY A 157 34.75 -1.03 4.29
C GLY A 157 35.01 -1.58 2.88
N ALA A 158 34.01 -1.52 1.99
CA ALA A 158 34.09 -1.87 0.58
C ALA A 158 33.81 -0.63 -0.29
N ASP A 159 32.74 -0.66 -1.07
CA ASP A 159 32.39 0.35 -2.08
C ASP A 159 31.25 1.29 -1.67
N ARG A 160 30.49 0.96 -0.61
CA ARG A 160 29.36 1.80 -0.17
C ARG A 160 29.85 2.89 0.77
N GLU A 161 29.60 4.16 0.41
CA GLU A 161 29.84 5.34 1.25
C GLU A 161 28.55 6.17 1.42
N LEU A 162 28.27 6.58 2.65
CA LEU A 162 27.27 7.58 2.98
C LEU A 162 27.92 8.72 3.77
N ARG A 163 27.34 9.91 3.68
CA ARG A 163 27.77 11.10 4.43
C ARG A 163 26.61 11.63 5.25
N LEU A 164 26.83 11.77 6.56
CA LEU A 164 25.96 12.50 7.46
C LEU A 164 26.49 13.92 7.61
N ARG A 165 25.71 14.94 7.28
CA ARG A 165 26.00 16.34 7.61
C ARG A 165 25.53 16.67 9.01
N TRP A 166 26.40 17.32 9.79
CA TRP A 166 26.09 17.84 11.12
C TRP A 166 27.08 18.96 11.51
N ALA A 167 26.57 20.14 11.85
CA ALA A 167 27.40 21.30 12.17
C ALA A 167 27.87 21.35 13.65
N GLY A 168 27.35 20.46 14.50
CA GLY A 168 27.67 20.43 15.92
C GLY A 168 28.94 19.68 16.28
N SER A 169 29.14 19.48 17.59
CA SER A 169 30.11 18.52 18.08
C SER A 169 29.73 17.12 17.59
N MET A 170 30.73 16.25 17.40
CA MET A 170 30.45 14.87 17.03
C MET A 170 31.58 13.93 17.42
N THR A 171 31.25 12.79 18.02
CA THR A 171 32.18 11.77 18.48
C THR A 171 31.58 10.37 18.30
N VAL A 172 32.42 9.37 18.08
CA VAL A 172 32.00 7.96 18.07
C VAL A 172 32.27 7.35 19.46
N GLY A 173 31.23 6.83 20.09
CA GLY A 173 31.31 6.13 21.37
C GLY A 173 31.94 4.73 21.24
N PRO A 174 32.34 4.11 22.36
CA PRO A 174 32.93 2.76 22.36
C PRO A 174 31.96 1.66 21.89
N ASP A 175 30.65 1.93 21.93
CA ASP A 175 29.57 1.08 21.43
C ASP A 175 29.24 1.31 19.94
N GLY A 176 30.07 2.10 19.24
CA GLY A 176 29.90 2.48 17.84
C GLY A 176 28.80 3.52 17.60
N VAL A 177 28.15 4.04 18.65
CA VAL A 177 27.12 5.06 18.50
C VAL A 177 27.78 6.42 18.29
N VAL A 178 27.35 7.13 17.25
CA VAL A 178 27.70 8.52 17.02
C VAL A 178 26.88 9.40 17.95
N HIS A 179 27.56 10.25 18.70
CA HIS A 179 26.97 11.28 19.55
C HIS A 179 27.32 12.65 18.97
N GLY A 180 26.33 13.52 18.83
CA GLY A 180 26.55 14.91 18.49
C GLY A 180 25.66 15.85 19.28
N ALA A 181 26.09 17.08 19.46
CA ALA A 181 25.31 18.12 20.14
C ALA A 181 25.49 19.47 19.45
N LEU A 182 24.42 20.26 19.40
CA LEU A 182 24.47 21.68 19.03
C LEU A 182 23.32 22.44 19.69
N THR A 183 23.50 23.74 19.90
CA THR A 183 22.43 24.64 20.34
C THR A 183 21.85 25.34 19.12
N VAL A 184 20.54 25.23 18.91
CA VAL A 184 19.79 25.94 17.88
C VAL A 184 19.18 27.20 18.48
N LEU A 185 19.36 28.34 17.81
CA LEU A 185 18.75 29.61 18.18
C LEU A 185 17.50 29.89 17.33
N PRO A 186 16.48 30.58 17.87
CA PRO A 186 15.36 31.03 17.06
C PRO A 186 15.82 31.87 15.86
N GLY A 187 15.32 31.53 14.67
CA GLY A 187 15.71 32.19 13.40
C GLY A 187 16.99 31.64 12.75
N GLU A 188 17.71 30.73 13.40
CA GLU A 188 18.95 30.11 12.90
C GLU A 188 18.78 28.59 12.77
N PRO A 189 18.06 28.11 11.74
CA PRO A 189 17.79 26.68 11.59
C PRO A 189 19.08 25.88 11.35
N ALA A 190 19.19 24.73 11.99
CA ALA A 190 20.23 23.74 11.71
C ALA A 190 19.72 22.64 10.80
N LEU A 191 20.64 21.93 10.13
CA LEU A 191 20.31 20.85 9.20
C LEU A 191 21.18 19.64 9.51
N SER A 192 20.56 18.46 9.42
CA SER A 192 21.26 17.19 9.40
C SER A 192 20.78 16.37 8.21
N VAL A 193 21.72 15.92 7.37
CA VAL A 193 21.41 15.36 6.06
C VAL A 193 22.21 14.08 5.85
N LEU A 194 21.54 12.98 5.53
CA LEU A 194 22.19 11.74 5.10
C LEU A 194 22.18 11.67 3.57
N THR A 195 23.33 11.47 2.93
CA THR A 195 23.48 11.37 1.46
C THR A 195 24.35 10.16 1.08
N GLY A 196 24.07 9.48 -0.03
CA GLY A 196 24.87 8.35 -0.52
C GLY A 196 25.72 8.62 -1.76
N SER A 197 26.66 7.70 -2.05
CA SER A 197 27.79 7.91 -2.96
C SER A 197 27.68 7.37 -4.39
N ASP A 198 26.66 6.57 -4.75
CA ASP A 198 26.58 5.97 -6.11
C ASP A 198 26.43 7.00 -7.22
N GLU A 199 26.08 8.23 -6.85
CA GLU A 199 26.49 9.41 -7.60
C GLU A 199 27.63 10.08 -6.85
N ALA A 200 28.82 10.05 -7.44
CA ALA A 200 29.77 11.13 -7.28
C ALA A 200 29.14 12.42 -7.85
N VAL A 201 28.11 12.95 -7.20
CA VAL A 201 28.13 14.38 -6.94
C VAL A 201 29.16 14.53 -5.83
N ASP A 202 30.43 14.52 -6.24
CA ASP A 202 31.34 15.50 -5.68
C ASP A 202 30.54 16.81 -5.72
N LEU A 203 29.93 17.19 -4.60
CA LEU A 203 29.59 18.57 -4.40
C LEU A 203 30.96 19.23 -4.43
N ALA A 204 31.34 19.68 -5.63
CA ALA A 204 32.61 20.34 -5.87
C ALA A 204 32.75 21.39 -4.76
N PRO A 205 33.94 21.57 -4.18
CA PRO A 205 34.13 22.54 -3.11
C PRO A 205 33.51 23.89 -3.50
N GLY A 206 32.43 24.31 -2.82
CA GLY A 206 31.68 25.53 -3.14
C GLY A 206 30.26 25.36 -3.69
N VAL A 207 29.76 24.14 -3.95
CA VAL A 207 28.31 23.93 -4.18
C VAL A 207 27.59 24.00 -2.84
N GLU A 208 26.73 25.00 -2.66
CA GLU A 208 25.88 25.12 -1.47
C GLU A 208 24.83 24.01 -1.44
N ASP A 209 24.72 23.34 -0.30
CA ASP A 209 23.69 22.34 -0.02
C ASP A 209 22.35 23.03 0.23
N ASP A 210 21.55 23.25 -0.81
CA ASP A 210 20.21 23.89 -0.72
C ASP A 210 19.13 22.94 -0.17
N ALA A 211 19.45 22.28 0.94
CA ALA A 211 18.51 21.39 1.62
C ALA A 211 17.25 22.14 2.11
N ALA A 212 17.37 23.44 2.40
CA ALA A 212 16.22 24.26 2.78
C ALA A 212 15.27 24.49 1.58
N GLY A 213 15.80 24.81 0.40
CA GLY A 213 15.02 24.92 -0.83
C GLY A 213 14.40 23.58 -1.26
N GLU A 214 15.11 22.46 -1.09
CA GLU A 214 14.57 21.12 -1.39
C GLU A 214 13.36 20.75 -0.53
N ILE A 215 13.32 21.18 0.74
CA ILE A 215 12.15 20.98 1.62
C ILE A 215 10.94 21.68 1.03
N GLU A 216 11.05 22.99 0.73
CA GLU A 216 9.94 23.78 0.24
C GLU A 216 9.51 23.35 -1.18
N ALA A 217 10.45 23.00 -2.06
CA ALA A 217 10.16 22.47 -3.39
C ALA A 217 9.39 21.14 -3.31
N THR A 218 9.82 20.24 -2.43
CA THR A 218 9.14 18.94 -2.25
C THR A 218 7.75 19.11 -1.65
N ASP A 219 7.59 20.00 -0.67
CA ASP A 219 6.29 20.33 -0.08
C ASP A 219 5.33 20.92 -1.13
N GLN A 220 5.83 21.78 -2.01
CA GLN A 220 5.07 22.33 -3.12
C GLN A 220 4.65 21.24 -4.12
N MET A 221 5.54 20.30 -4.44
CA MET A 221 5.24 19.18 -5.33
C MET A 221 4.12 18.30 -4.76
N TRP A 222 4.22 17.92 -3.49
CA TRP A 222 3.18 17.12 -2.83
C TRP A 222 1.85 17.86 -2.75
N SER A 223 1.86 19.10 -2.25
CA SER A 223 0.65 19.91 -2.09
C SER A 223 -0.02 20.26 -3.42
N THR A 224 0.73 20.30 -4.53
CA THR A 224 0.18 20.49 -5.87
C THR A 224 -0.51 19.23 -6.37
N TRP A 225 0.15 18.08 -6.25
CA TRP A 225 -0.43 16.80 -6.62
C TRP A 225 -1.69 16.49 -5.80
N SER A 226 -1.64 16.67 -4.48
CA SER A 226 -2.74 16.34 -3.58
C SER A 226 -3.98 17.23 -3.79
N ARG A 227 -3.80 18.48 -4.22
CA ARG A 227 -4.90 19.39 -4.62
C ARG A 227 -5.56 19.00 -5.94
N ALA A 228 -4.88 18.24 -6.79
CA ALA A 228 -5.42 17.78 -8.07
C ALA A 228 -6.30 16.52 -7.91
N LEU A 229 -6.27 15.86 -6.75
CA LEU A 229 -7.08 14.67 -6.48
C LEU A 229 -8.57 15.01 -6.36
N GLN A 230 -9.39 14.09 -6.85
CA GLN A 230 -10.84 14.17 -6.91
C GLN A 230 -11.47 13.48 -5.69
N ILE A 231 -11.15 13.98 -4.49
CA ILE A 231 -11.66 13.43 -3.22
C ILE A 231 -12.70 14.40 -2.63
N ALA A 232 -13.90 13.87 -2.40
CA ALA A 232 -15.05 14.60 -1.85
C ALA A 232 -15.74 13.78 -0.74
N GLY A 233 -16.71 14.40 -0.08
CA GLY A 233 -17.48 13.75 0.99
C GLY A 233 -16.92 14.00 2.40
N PRO A 234 -17.59 13.45 3.42
CA PRO A 234 -17.27 13.70 4.83
C PRO A 234 -15.90 13.15 5.26
N TYR A 235 -15.39 12.10 4.59
CA TYR A 235 -14.13 11.43 4.94
C TYR A 235 -12.95 11.86 4.05
N ARG A 236 -13.01 13.10 3.54
CA ARG A 236 -12.03 13.62 2.57
C ARG A 236 -10.61 13.59 3.12
N GLU A 237 -10.41 13.99 4.36
CA GLU A 237 -9.06 14.14 4.94
C GLU A 237 -8.40 12.78 5.16
N GLU A 238 -9.18 11.77 5.58
CA GLU A 238 -8.76 10.40 5.80
C GLU A 238 -8.38 9.71 4.49
N MET A 239 -9.21 9.91 3.44
CA MET A 239 -8.92 9.43 2.09
C MET A 239 -7.69 10.14 1.50
N LEU A 240 -7.55 11.44 1.69
CA LEU A 240 -6.39 12.21 1.22
C LEU A 240 -5.09 11.73 1.88
N ARG A 241 -5.13 11.48 3.18
CA ARG A 241 -3.98 10.93 3.92
C ARG A 241 -3.61 9.54 3.40
N SER A 242 -4.60 8.68 3.18
CA SER A 242 -4.38 7.35 2.61
C SER A 242 -3.81 7.41 1.19
N ALA A 243 -4.31 8.32 0.34
CA ALA A 243 -3.79 8.51 -1.02
C ALA A 243 -2.32 8.96 -1.02
N LEU A 244 -1.95 9.93 -0.16
CA LEU A 244 -0.56 10.34 0.01
C LEU A 244 0.32 9.19 0.51
N THR A 245 -0.17 8.34 1.40
CA THR A 245 0.57 7.16 1.90
C THR A 245 0.77 6.12 0.81
N LEU A 246 -0.25 5.81 0.02
CA LEU A 246 -0.13 4.91 -1.14
C LEU A 246 0.86 5.45 -2.18
N LYS A 247 0.83 6.76 -2.42
CA LYS A 247 1.79 7.42 -3.31
C LYS A 247 3.22 7.28 -2.79
N LEU A 248 3.45 7.36 -1.47
CA LEU A 248 4.76 7.10 -0.86
C LEU A 248 5.21 5.64 -1.03
N LEU A 249 4.28 4.68 -1.01
CA LEU A 249 4.54 3.24 -1.22
C LEU A 249 4.63 2.86 -2.71
N THR A 250 4.39 3.80 -3.62
CA THR A 250 4.56 3.59 -5.06
C THR A 250 6.03 3.76 -5.43
N PHE A 251 6.63 2.71 -5.99
CA PHE A 251 7.98 2.70 -6.52
C PHE A 251 8.02 3.35 -7.91
N ARG A 252 8.30 4.66 -7.93
CA ARG A 252 8.31 5.52 -9.13
C ARG A 252 9.09 4.95 -10.32
N PRO A 253 10.26 4.29 -10.16
CA PRO A 253 11.03 3.81 -11.32
C PRO A 253 10.26 2.84 -12.21
N THR A 254 9.34 2.06 -11.65
CA THR A 254 8.59 1.06 -12.42
C THR A 254 7.08 1.26 -12.36
N GLY A 255 6.56 1.88 -11.30
CA GLY A 255 5.14 2.00 -11.01
C GLY A 255 4.62 0.93 -10.03
N ALA A 256 5.43 -0.06 -9.67
CA ALA A 256 5.07 -1.10 -8.69
C ALA A 256 4.71 -0.47 -7.34
N ILE A 257 3.82 -1.09 -6.57
CA ILE A 257 3.45 -0.64 -5.22
C ILE A 257 3.85 -1.72 -4.23
N VAL A 258 4.61 -1.34 -3.19
CA VAL A 258 4.93 -2.29 -2.12
C VAL A 258 3.70 -2.55 -1.25
N ALA A 259 3.51 -3.79 -0.78
CA ALA A 259 2.43 -4.10 0.16
C ALA A 259 2.61 -3.36 1.50
N ALA A 260 3.86 -3.13 1.93
CA ALA A 260 4.21 -2.24 3.03
C ALA A 260 5.66 -1.76 2.93
N ALA A 261 6.01 -0.71 3.69
CA ALA A 261 7.39 -0.22 3.75
C ALA A 261 8.35 -1.14 4.51
N THR A 262 7.83 -2.06 5.35
CA THR A 262 8.59 -2.88 6.29
C THR A 262 8.54 -4.38 5.96
N THR A 263 9.40 -5.13 6.64
CA THR A 263 9.31 -6.58 6.76
C THR A 263 9.25 -7.00 8.22
N SER A 264 8.69 -8.19 8.48
CA SER A 264 8.85 -8.96 9.71
C SER A 264 8.35 -8.29 10.98
N LEU A 265 7.38 -7.38 10.84
CA LEU A 265 6.56 -6.99 11.97
C LEU A 265 5.48 -8.08 12.21
N PRO A 266 5.22 -8.46 13.47
CA PRO A 266 4.42 -9.64 13.80
C PRO A 266 2.93 -9.40 13.66
N GLU A 267 2.24 -10.33 13.00
CA GLU A 267 0.76 -10.47 13.05
C GLU A 267 0.28 -10.93 14.44
N ASP A 268 1.15 -11.57 15.22
CA ASP A 268 0.94 -11.94 16.62
C ASP A 268 2.29 -11.90 17.37
N ILE A 269 2.37 -11.13 18.46
CA ILE A 269 3.64 -10.85 19.16
C ILE A 269 4.18 -12.13 19.80
N GLY A 270 5.42 -12.47 19.45
CA GLY A 270 6.08 -13.69 19.90
C GLY A 270 5.80 -14.91 19.02
N SER A 271 4.92 -14.79 18.03
CA SER A 271 4.64 -15.84 17.06
C SER A 271 5.62 -15.86 15.88
N GLY A 272 5.48 -16.88 15.04
CA GLY A 272 6.20 -17.05 13.79
C GLY A 272 5.62 -16.30 12.59
N ARG A 273 4.58 -15.47 12.75
CA ARG A 273 3.85 -14.81 11.66
C ARG A 273 4.43 -13.43 11.33
N ASN A 274 5.63 -13.44 10.74
CA ASN A 274 6.43 -12.25 10.44
C ASN A 274 6.91 -12.33 8.99
N TRP A 275 6.39 -11.49 8.09
CA TRP A 275 6.57 -11.63 6.64
C TRP A 275 7.22 -10.40 6.00
N ASP A 276 7.88 -10.57 4.85
CA ASP A 276 8.41 -9.47 4.04
C ASP A 276 7.35 -8.95 3.05
N TYR A 277 6.96 -7.69 3.20
CA TYR A 277 5.89 -7.04 2.45
C TYR A 277 6.42 -5.97 1.49
N ARG A 278 7.75 -5.93 1.26
CA ARG A 278 8.41 -4.91 0.43
C ARG A 278 8.38 -5.25 -1.07
N TYR A 279 7.44 -6.10 -1.47
CA TYR A 279 7.22 -6.60 -2.83
C TYR A 279 5.84 -6.19 -3.33
N CYS A 280 5.57 -6.42 -4.61
CA CYS A 280 4.33 -6.05 -5.26
C CYS A 280 3.48 -7.30 -5.55
N TRP A 281 2.26 -7.34 -5.03
CA TRP A 281 1.28 -8.40 -5.28
C TRP A 281 0.40 -8.03 -6.48
N LEU A 282 0.16 -9.01 -7.37
CA LEU A 282 -0.81 -8.86 -8.47
C LEU A 282 -2.25 -8.84 -7.97
N ARG A 283 -2.55 -9.54 -6.87
CA ARG A 283 -3.87 -9.50 -6.23
C ARG A 283 -4.33 -8.09 -5.91
N ASP A 284 -3.41 -7.31 -5.39
CA ASP A 284 -3.66 -5.95 -4.95
C ASP A 284 -3.86 -4.99 -6.14
N ALA A 285 -3.62 -5.46 -7.38
CA ALA A 285 -3.66 -4.63 -8.58
C ALA A 285 -5.03 -4.00 -8.84
N THR A 286 -6.11 -4.77 -8.73
CA THR A 286 -7.45 -4.24 -8.98
C THR A 286 -7.87 -3.23 -7.93
N PHE A 287 -7.54 -3.48 -6.66
CA PHE A 287 -7.76 -2.53 -5.57
C PHE A 287 -6.96 -1.25 -5.78
N THR A 288 -5.69 -1.39 -6.13
CA THR A 288 -4.77 -0.31 -6.45
C THR A 288 -5.33 0.58 -7.57
N LEU A 289 -5.70 -0.02 -8.70
CA LEU A 289 -6.25 0.71 -9.83
C LEU A 289 -7.55 1.41 -9.46
N TYR A 290 -8.42 0.75 -8.69
CA TYR A 290 -9.69 1.31 -8.25
C TYR A 290 -9.47 2.56 -7.40
N ALA A 291 -8.70 2.44 -6.31
CA ALA A 291 -8.43 3.56 -5.42
C ALA A 291 -7.78 4.74 -6.16
N LEU A 292 -6.73 4.47 -6.97
CA LEU A 292 -6.00 5.51 -7.69
C LEU A 292 -6.84 6.22 -8.75
N LEU A 293 -7.59 5.47 -9.57
CA LEU A 293 -8.41 6.04 -10.62
C LEU A 293 -9.58 6.87 -10.05
N LEU A 294 -10.22 6.39 -8.97
CA LEU A 294 -11.35 7.11 -8.40
C LEU A 294 -10.96 8.37 -7.64
N VAL A 295 -9.77 8.44 -7.05
CA VAL A 295 -9.23 9.70 -6.50
C VAL A 295 -8.59 10.58 -7.58
N GLY A 296 -8.60 10.16 -8.85
CA GLY A 296 -8.10 10.94 -9.99
C GLY A 296 -6.58 10.91 -10.20
N ASP A 297 -5.83 10.02 -9.53
CA ASP A 297 -4.38 9.83 -9.75
C ASP A 297 -4.11 8.90 -10.94
N ILE A 298 -4.54 9.33 -12.12
CA ILE A 298 -4.45 8.55 -13.35
C ILE A 298 -3.00 8.20 -13.71
N ALA A 299 -2.05 9.10 -13.42
CA ALA A 299 -0.64 8.87 -13.73
C ALA A 299 -0.05 7.68 -12.94
N SER A 300 -0.42 7.52 -11.66
CA SER A 300 -0.01 6.32 -10.89
C SER A 300 -0.67 5.06 -11.43
N ALA A 301 -1.97 5.14 -11.76
CA ALA A 301 -2.68 4.00 -12.31
C ALA A 301 -2.03 3.55 -13.63
N ASP A 302 -1.73 4.49 -14.54
CA ASP A 302 -1.04 4.21 -15.81
C ASP A 302 0.37 3.61 -15.59
N ALA A 303 1.13 4.11 -14.61
CA ALA A 303 2.48 3.61 -14.31
C ALA A 303 2.45 2.20 -13.71
N PHE A 304 1.60 1.97 -12.70
CA PHE A 304 1.37 0.66 -12.09
C PHE A 304 0.88 -0.34 -13.13
N TRP A 305 -0.03 0.10 -14.00
CA TRP A 305 -0.54 -0.72 -15.07
C TRP A 305 0.53 -1.13 -16.08
N GLY A 306 1.37 -0.18 -16.51
CA GLY A 306 2.53 -0.47 -17.35
C GLY A 306 3.48 -1.48 -16.70
N TRP A 307 3.61 -1.49 -15.36
CA TRP A 307 4.36 -2.53 -14.65
C TRP A 307 3.67 -3.90 -14.73
N VAL A 308 2.38 -3.99 -14.45
CA VAL A 308 1.59 -5.23 -14.56
C VAL A 308 1.71 -5.83 -15.96
N GLU A 309 1.55 -5.01 -17.01
CA GLU A 309 1.72 -5.45 -18.39
C GLU A 309 3.11 -6.02 -18.65
N ARG A 310 4.17 -5.34 -18.20
CA ARG A 310 5.56 -5.81 -18.40
C ARG A 310 5.83 -7.13 -17.70
N VAL A 311 5.40 -7.32 -16.46
CA VAL A 311 5.67 -8.56 -15.71
C VAL A 311 4.81 -9.73 -16.21
N CYS A 312 3.58 -9.47 -16.64
CA CYS A 312 2.65 -10.53 -17.05
C CYS A 312 2.80 -10.97 -18.51
N THR A 313 3.22 -10.07 -19.42
CA THR A 313 3.42 -10.40 -20.85
C THR A 313 4.76 -11.07 -21.15
N ALA A 314 5.66 -11.14 -20.17
CA ALA A 314 6.99 -11.71 -20.34
C ALA A 314 6.98 -13.22 -20.61
N ASP A 315 6.04 -13.96 -20.04
CA ASP A 315 5.91 -15.42 -20.11
C ASP A 315 4.44 -15.84 -20.36
N GLY A 316 4.20 -17.14 -20.50
CA GLY A 316 2.84 -17.70 -20.58
C GLY A 316 2.06 -17.61 -19.26
N PRO A 317 0.72 -17.74 -19.29
CA PRO A 317 -0.13 -17.64 -18.09
C PRO A 317 0.25 -18.65 -17.00
N GLU A 318 0.77 -19.83 -17.35
CA GLU A 318 1.26 -20.83 -16.40
C GLU A 318 2.45 -20.37 -15.55
N SER A 319 3.12 -19.29 -15.96
CA SER A 319 4.29 -18.70 -15.29
C SER A 319 3.95 -17.42 -14.51
N LEU A 320 2.66 -17.09 -14.39
CA LEU A 320 2.20 -16.01 -13.51
C LEU A 320 2.35 -16.42 -12.04
N GLN A 321 2.79 -15.47 -11.23
CA GLN A 321 2.99 -15.60 -9.80
C GLN A 321 2.11 -14.58 -9.09
N ILE A 322 1.81 -14.82 -7.82
CA ILE A 322 1.02 -13.87 -7.04
C ILE A 322 1.77 -12.56 -6.78
N MET A 323 3.11 -12.60 -6.72
CA MET A 323 3.93 -11.45 -6.35
C MET A 323 5.26 -11.43 -7.11
N TYR A 324 5.84 -10.22 -7.19
CA TYR A 324 7.10 -9.95 -7.90
C TYR A 324 7.93 -8.91 -7.15
N GLY A 325 9.24 -8.94 -7.39
CA GLY A 325 10.13 -7.83 -7.03
C GLY A 325 9.75 -6.55 -7.77
N LEU A 326 10.26 -5.40 -7.31
CA LEU A 326 9.84 -4.10 -7.84
C LEU A 326 10.25 -3.87 -9.30
N HIS A 327 11.26 -4.59 -9.77
CA HIS A 327 11.69 -4.61 -11.16
C HIS A 327 11.16 -5.81 -11.95
N GLY A 328 10.30 -6.63 -11.36
CA GLY A 328 9.70 -7.81 -11.99
C GLY A 328 10.43 -9.12 -11.68
N GLU A 329 11.32 -9.14 -10.68
CA GLU A 329 12.01 -10.34 -10.25
C GLU A 329 11.03 -11.43 -9.82
N LYS A 330 11.19 -12.62 -10.37
CA LYS A 330 10.35 -13.80 -10.10
C LYS A 330 10.78 -14.64 -8.91
N ARG A 331 11.98 -14.40 -8.35
CA ARG A 331 12.53 -15.22 -7.28
C ARG A 331 12.66 -14.40 -6.01
N LEU A 332 11.74 -14.64 -5.08
CA LEU A 332 11.68 -13.94 -3.78
C LEU A 332 11.90 -14.92 -2.63
N THR A 333 12.90 -15.80 -2.79
CA THR A 333 13.18 -16.90 -1.86
C THR A 333 13.24 -16.41 -0.41
N GLU A 334 12.36 -16.95 0.41
CA GLU A 334 12.29 -16.64 1.83
C GLU A 334 13.54 -17.14 2.57
N ARG A 335 14.10 -16.27 3.42
CA ARG A 335 15.26 -16.56 4.25
C ARG A 335 15.09 -15.93 5.63
N THR A 336 15.58 -16.60 6.67
CA THR A 336 15.58 -16.07 8.03
C THR A 336 16.87 -15.32 8.36
N LEU A 337 16.75 -14.28 9.20
CA LEU A 337 17.85 -13.49 9.75
C LEU A 337 18.01 -13.79 11.25
N ASP A 338 18.59 -14.94 11.57
CA ASP A 338 18.64 -15.48 12.94
C ASP A 338 19.46 -14.61 13.93
N HIS A 339 20.30 -13.71 13.41
CA HIS A 339 21.10 -12.78 14.21
C HIS A 339 20.29 -11.61 14.79
N LEU A 340 19.04 -11.43 14.36
CA LEU A 340 18.11 -10.42 14.89
C LEU A 340 17.16 -11.03 15.91
N SER A 341 16.77 -10.25 16.92
CA SER A 341 15.74 -10.69 17.88
C SER A 341 14.32 -10.63 17.31
N GLY A 342 14.07 -9.74 16.35
CA GLY A 342 12.73 -9.45 15.86
C GLY A 342 11.94 -8.50 16.77
N TYR A 343 10.87 -7.90 16.25
CA TYR A 343 10.09 -6.93 16.99
C TYR A 343 9.53 -7.56 18.26
N ARG A 344 9.89 -7.02 19.43
CA ARG A 344 9.54 -7.59 20.75
C ARG A 344 9.82 -9.10 20.86
N ASP A 345 10.98 -9.52 20.36
CA ASP A 345 11.45 -10.92 20.36
C ASP A 345 10.59 -11.88 19.50
N SER A 346 9.76 -11.34 18.58
CA SER A 346 8.97 -12.14 17.63
C SER A 346 9.87 -12.69 16.53
N ARG A 347 10.03 -14.02 16.49
CA ARG A 347 10.94 -14.72 15.59
C ARG A 347 10.20 -15.72 14.71
N PRO A 348 10.68 -16.00 13.49
CA PRO A 348 11.92 -15.48 12.89
C PRO A 348 11.72 -14.10 12.24
N VAL A 349 12.82 -13.39 12.01
CA VAL A 349 12.85 -12.26 11.05
C VAL A 349 13.08 -12.84 9.66
N ARG A 350 12.21 -12.51 8.71
CA ARG A 350 12.25 -13.00 7.32
C ARG A 350 12.59 -11.90 6.31
N ILE A 351 13.28 -12.30 5.26
CA ILE A 351 13.40 -11.52 4.02
C ILE A 351 13.03 -12.41 2.85
N GLY A 352 12.51 -11.85 1.77
CA GLY A 352 11.79 -12.65 0.79
C GLY A 352 10.44 -13.11 1.35
N ASN A 353 9.64 -13.78 0.53
CA ASN A 353 8.32 -14.21 0.94
C ASN A 353 7.98 -15.56 0.32
N GLY A 354 7.69 -16.56 1.14
CA GLY A 354 7.45 -17.92 0.69
C GLY A 354 6.17 -18.14 -0.12
N ALA A 355 5.34 -17.13 -0.36
CA ALA A 355 4.19 -17.29 -1.25
C ALA A 355 4.53 -17.10 -2.74
N TRP A 356 5.78 -16.69 -3.05
CA TRP A 356 6.25 -16.42 -4.41
C TRP A 356 6.14 -17.61 -5.39
N ASP A 357 6.19 -18.84 -4.87
CA ASP A 357 6.07 -20.09 -5.62
C ASP A 357 4.83 -20.90 -5.25
N GLN A 358 3.92 -20.32 -4.46
CA GLN A 358 2.62 -20.92 -4.19
C GLN A 358 1.73 -20.87 -5.43
N ARG A 359 0.89 -21.90 -5.55
CA ARG A 359 -0.16 -21.94 -6.54
C ARG A 359 -1.40 -21.25 -6.00
N GLN A 360 -1.77 -20.14 -6.62
CA GLN A 360 -2.95 -19.34 -6.32
C GLN A 360 -3.70 -19.11 -7.63
N ILE A 361 -4.90 -19.66 -7.76
CA ILE A 361 -5.65 -19.63 -9.03
C ILE A 361 -6.59 -18.42 -9.14
N ASP A 362 -6.81 -17.73 -8.03
CA ASP A 362 -7.49 -16.44 -7.95
C ASP A 362 -6.78 -15.34 -8.73
N VAL A 363 -5.45 -15.34 -8.75
CA VAL A 363 -4.62 -14.30 -9.42
C VAL A 363 -4.99 -14.09 -10.89
N TYR A 364 -5.41 -15.14 -11.58
CA TYR A 364 -5.83 -15.06 -12.99
C TYR A 364 -7.11 -14.25 -13.17
N GLY A 365 -8.05 -14.42 -12.24
CA GLY A 365 -9.27 -13.64 -12.18
C GLY A 365 -8.98 -12.18 -11.84
N GLU A 366 -8.15 -11.95 -10.83
CA GLU A 366 -7.75 -10.62 -10.37
C GLU A 366 -7.06 -9.83 -11.47
N LEU A 367 -6.17 -10.48 -12.23
CA LEU A 367 -5.49 -9.88 -13.36
C LEU A 367 -6.48 -9.42 -14.44
N ILE A 368 -7.36 -10.31 -14.92
CA ILE A 368 -8.33 -9.97 -15.97
C ILE A 368 -9.32 -8.91 -15.48
N ASP A 369 -9.75 -8.97 -14.21
CA ASP A 369 -10.62 -7.96 -13.61
C ASP A 369 -9.95 -6.58 -13.57
N GLY A 370 -8.66 -6.52 -13.26
CA GLY A 370 -7.85 -5.31 -13.36
C GLY A 370 -7.78 -4.77 -14.79
N PHE A 371 -7.57 -5.64 -15.79
CA PHE A 371 -7.55 -5.26 -17.23
C PHE A 371 -8.88 -4.67 -17.66
N TRP A 372 -9.97 -5.35 -17.30
CA TRP A 372 -11.31 -4.88 -17.57
C TRP A 372 -11.59 -3.53 -16.90
N PHE A 373 -11.30 -3.41 -15.60
CA PHE A 373 -11.57 -2.22 -14.81
C PHE A 373 -10.84 -1.00 -15.36
N TYR A 374 -9.53 -1.11 -15.57
CA TYR A 374 -8.70 -0.03 -16.10
C TYR A 374 -9.21 0.44 -17.47
N HIS A 375 -9.42 -0.49 -18.40
CA HIS A 375 -9.88 -0.15 -19.75
C HIS A 375 -11.29 0.45 -19.76
N HIS A 376 -12.21 -0.16 -19.02
CA HIS A 376 -13.58 0.34 -18.90
C HIS A 376 -13.62 1.74 -18.29
N TRP A 377 -12.84 1.99 -17.24
CA TRP A 377 -12.74 3.31 -16.62
C TRP A 377 -12.20 4.34 -17.62
N MET A 378 -11.10 4.05 -18.31
CA MET A 378 -10.52 4.96 -19.31
C MET A 378 -11.54 5.32 -20.38
N ARG A 379 -12.23 4.32 -20.94
CA ARG A 379 -13.23 4.50 -21.99
C ARG A 379 -14.41 5.36 -21.54
N THR A 380 -14.96 5.08 -20.35
CA THR A 380 -16.11 5.82 -19.80
C THR A 380 -15.76 7.27 -19.46
N HIS A 381 -14.48 7.57 -19.22
CA HIS A 381 -13.99 8.92 -18.96
C HIS A 381 -13.41 9.59 -20.22
N GLY A 382 -13.86 9.16 -21.41
CA GLY A 382 -13.53 9.80 -22.69
C GLY A 382 -12.10 9.58 -23.18
N ARG A 383 -11.36 8.65 -22.57
CA ARG A 383 -10.02 8.25 -23.00
C ARG A 383 -10.11 6.99 -23.87
N VAL A 384 -9.65 7.06 -25.10
CA VAL A 384 -9.55 5.89 -25.97
C VAL A 384 -8.21 5.21 -25.71
N LEU A 385 -8.26 4.02 -25.12
CA LEU A 385 -7.08 3.17 -24.95
C LEU A 385 -7.17 2.01 -25.94
N GLU A 386 -6.26 1.98 -26.91
CA GLU A 386 -6.06 0.79 -27.74
C GLU A 386 -5.47 -0.31 -26.86
N VAL A 387 -6.16 -1.47 -26.82
CA VAL A 387 -5.59 -2.65 -26.17
C VAL A 387 -4.50 -3.18 -27.09
N ARG A 388 -3.27 -3.27 -26.57
CA ARG A 388 -2.15 -3.81 -27.33
C ARG A 388 -2.36 -5.30 -27.61
N ASP A 389 -1.87 -5.77 -28.76
CA ASP A 389 -2.02 -7.16 -29.19
C ASP A 389 -1.43 -8.19 -28.21
N ASP A 390 -0.34 -7.85 -27.53
CA ASP A 390 0.28 -8.72 -26.52
C ASP A 390 -0.53 -8.79 -25.23
N VAL A 391 -1.08 -7.67 -24.78
CA VAL A 391 -2.03 -7.62 -23.67
C VAL A 391 -3.29 -8.42 -23.99
N TRP A 392 -3.86 -8.25 -25.18
CA TRP A 392 -5.04 -9.02 -25.57
C TRP A 392 -4.77 -10.52 -25.65
N ARG A 393 -3.59 -10.93 -26.17
CA ARG A 393 -3.14 -12.32 -26.16
C ARG A 393 -2.97 -12.86 -24.74
N LEU A 394 -2.43 -12.07 -23.81
CA LEU A 394 -2.33 -12.43 -22.40
C LEU A 394 -3.71 -12.69 -21.79
N ILE A 395 -4.68 -11.81 -22.00
CA ILE A 395 -6.04 -11.97 -21.48
C ILE A 395 -6.71 -13.23 -22.04
N CYS A 396 -6.64 -13.43 -23.35
CA CYS A 396 -7.18 -14.63 -23.99
C CYS A 396 -6.51 -15.92 -23.46
N GLY A 397 -5.17 -15.93 -23.40
CA GLY A 397 -4.40 -17.06 -22.89
C GLY A 397 -4.72 -17.35 -21.43
N THR A 398 -4.90 -16.32 -20.61
CA THR A 398 -5.27 -16.45 -19.20
C THR A 398 -6.69 -17.02 -19.05
N ALA A 399 -7.66 -16.53 -19.83
CA ALA A 399 -9.02 -17.09 -19.83
C ALA A 399 -9.06 -18.56 -20.27
N ASP A 400 -8.28 -18.91 -21.31
CA ASP A 400 -8.13 -20.30 -21.75
C ASP A 400 -7.47 -21.18 -20.68
N TYR A 401 -6.52 -20.64 -19.93
CA TYR A 401 -5.86 -21.33 -18.83
C TYR A 401 -6.81 -21.55 -17.64
N ILE A 402 -7.60 -20.54 -17.25
CA ILE A 402 -8.67 -20.68 -16.24
C ILE A 402 -9.59 -21.86 -16.60
N CYS A 403 -9.99 -21.96 -17.87
CA CYS A 403 -10.82 -23.07 -18.36
C CYS A 403 -10.17 -24.46 -18.19
N THR A 404 -8.88 -24.54 -17.92
CA THR A 404 -8.17 -25.81 -17.64
C THR A 404 -7.95 -26.06 -16.14
N ILE A 405 -7.71 -25.02 -15.35
CA ILE A 405 -7.19 -25.17 -13.98
C ILE A 405 -8.23 -24.91 -12.88
N TRP A 406 -9.40 -24.35 -13.20
CA TRP A 406 -10.34 -23.92 -12.16
C TRP A 406 -10.82 -25.07 -11.26
N ARG A 407 -10.71 -26.33 -11.69
CA ARG A 407 -11.08 -27.52 -10.89
C ARG A 407 -10.01 -27.98 -9.92
N ASP A 408 -8.81 -27.38 -9.94
CA ASP A 408 -7.71 -27.81 -9.10
C ASP A 408 -7.75 -27.16 -7.71
N THR A 409 -6.98 -27.65 -6.76
CA THR A 409 -6.80 -27.01 -5.45
C THR A 409 -5.68 -25.97 -5.48
N ASP A 410 -5.72 -25.00 -4.56
CA ASP A 410 -4.76 -23.89 -4.47
C ASP A 410 -4.57 -23.45 -3.01
N GLN A 411 -3.81 -22.37 -2.78
CA GLN A 411 -3.53 -21.84 -1.43
C GLN A 411 -4.40 -20.64 -1.02
N GLY A 412 -5.34 -20.23 -1.89
CA GLY A 412 -6.28 -19.16 -1.60
C GLY A 412 -5.63 -17.78 -1.45
N ILE A 413 -6.49 -16.78 -1.29
CA ILE A 413 -6.12 -15.36 -1.13
C ILE A 413 -5.21 -15.11 0.09
N TRP A 414 -5.35 -15.92 1.14
CA TRP A 414 -4.59 -15.78 2.38
C TRP A 414 -3.27 -16.54 2.38
N GLU A 415 -2.88 -17.14 1.26
CA GLU A 415 -1.55 -17.73 1.08
C GLU A 415 -1.27 -18.86 2.09
N ILE A 416 -2.33 -19.65 2.37
CA ILE A 416 -2.37 -20.65 3.43
C ILE A 416 -1.16 -21.58 3.31
N ARG A 417 -0.51 -21.87 4.44
CA ARG A 417 0.70 -22.71 4.49
C ARG A 417 0.37 -24.20 4.63
N GLY A 418 -0.90 -24.53 4.84
CA GLY A 418 -1.43 -25.89 4.90
C GLY A 418 -1.63 -26.56 3.53
N GLU A 419 -2.41 -27.65 3.54
CA GLU A 419 -2.75 -28.41 2.35
C GLU A 419 -3.63 -27.58 1.40
N PRO A 420 -3.36 -27.61 0.07
CA PRO A 420 -4.20 -26.93 -0.91
C PRO A 420 -5.65 -27.42 -0.88
N ARG A 421 -6.62 -26.50 -0.96
CA ARG A 421 -8.05 -26.80 -0.94
C ARG A 421 -8.78 -26.17 -2.12
N HIS A 422 -10.07 -26.49 -2.28
CA HIS A 422 -10.96 -25.75 -3.18
C HIS A 422 -11.52 -24.54 -2.44
N PHE A 423 -10.74 -23.47 -2.35
CA PHE A 423 -11.18 -22.23 -1.71
C PHE A 423 -12.29 -21.56 -2.52
N VAL A 424 -13.36 -21.15 -1.84
CA VAL A 424 -14.55 -20.57 -2.50
C VAL A 424 -14.18 -19.29 -3.24
N TYR A 425 -13.44 -18.38 -2.59
CA TYR A 425 -12.94 -17.15 -3.22
C TYR A 425 -12.14 -17.43 -4.50
N SER A 426 -11.27 -18.44 -4.50
CA SER A 426 -10.47 -18.78 -5.68
C SER A 426 -11.31 -19.22 -6.88
N LYS A 427 -12.40 -19.96 -6.62
CA LYS A 427 -13.36 -20.34 -7.67
C LYS A 427 -14.16 -19.14 -8.16
N VAL A 428 -14.58 -18.27 -7.25
CA VAL A 428 -15.25 -17.01 -7.59
C VAL A 428 -14.35 -16.15 -8.49
N MET A 429 -13.06 -16.01 -8.19
CA MET A 429 -12.16 -15.24 -9.03
C MET A 429 -11.91 -15.89 -10.40
N CYS A 430 -11.87 -17.23 -10.48
CA CYS A 430 -11.88 -17.91 -11.79
C CYS A 430 -13.15 -17.56 -12.60
N TRP A 431 -14.32 -17.52 -11.96
CA TRP A 431 -15.57 -17.06 -12.60
C TRP A 431 -15.45 -15.62 -13.08
N VAL A 432 -14.94 -14.71 -12.24
CA VAL A 432 -14.72 -13.29 -12.60
C VAL A 432 -13.81 -13.19 -13.82
N GLY A 433 -12.69 -13.92 -13.85
CA GLY A 433 -11.77 -13.88 -14.99
C GLY A 433 -12.45 -14.23 -16.31
N LEU A 434 -13.27 -15.28 -16.34
CA LEU A 434 -14.03 -15.64 -17.55
C LEU A 434 -15.12 -14.63 -17.87
N ASP A 435 -15.85 -14.13 -16.87
CA ASP A 435 -16.89 -13.11 -17.03
C ASP A 435 -16.33 -11.85 -17.70
N ARG A 436 -15.22 -11.34 -17.16
CA ARG A 436 -14.53 -10.14 -17.64
C ARG A 436 -13.92 -10.37 -19.02
N ALA A 437 -13.33 -11.53 -19.29
CA ALA A 437 -12.80 -11.86 -20.62
C ALA A 437 -13.88 -11.89 -21.71
N ILE A 438 -15.08 -12.41 -21.41
CA ILE A 438 -16.22 -12.41 -22.33
C ILE A 438 -16.67 -10.98 -22.64
N GLN A 439 -16.80 -10.13 -21.62
CA GLN A 439 -17.15 -8.73 -21.80
C GLN A 439 -16.08 -7.99 -22.60
N PHE A 440 -14.80 -8.28 -22.34
CA PHE A 440 -13.68 -7.67 -23.05
C PHE A 440 -13.63 -8.09 -24.52
N ALA A 441 -13.89 -9.36 -24.84
CA ALA A 441 -14.01 -9.84 -26.21
C ALA A 441 -15.13 -9.12 -26.97
N ALA A 442 -16.29 -8.92 -26.34
CA ALA A 442 -17.42 -8.24 -26.98
C ALA A 442 -17.11 -6.78 -27.35
N LEU A 443 -16.25 -6.11 -26.58
CA LEU A 443 -15.83 -4.73 -26.83
C LEU A 443 -14.64 -4.61 -27.79
N HIS A 444 -13.66 -5.51 -27.69
CA HIS A 444 -12.37 -5.38 -28.36
C HIS A 444 -12.22 -6.25 -29.62
N GLU A 445 -12.80 -7.45 -29.64
CA GLU A 445 -12.78 -8.37 -30.80
C GLU A 445 -14.19 -8.93 -31.07
N PRO A 446 -15.14 -8.09 -31.56
CA PRO A 446 -16.49 -8.55 -31.86
C PRO A 446 -16.48 -9.72 -32.85
N GLY A 447 -17.05 -10.86 -32.45
CA GLY A 447 -17.09 -12.07 -33.26
C GLY A 447 -16.13 -13.19 -32.84
N ARG A 448 -15.26 -12.95 -31.84
CA ARG A 448 -14.48 -14.02 -31.20
C ARG A 448 -15.40 -15.12 -30.65
N ASP A 449 -15.06 -16.39 -30.92
CA ASP A 449 -15.74 -17.52 -30.29
C ASP A 449 -15.36 -17.59 -28.80
N THR A 450 -16.30 -17.15 -27.95
CA THR A 450 -16.20 -17.23 -26.49
C THR A 450 -17.00 -18.40 -25.92
N GLY A 451 -17.48 -19.33 -26.75
CA GLY A 451 -18.40 -20.38 -26.34
C GLY A 451 -17.82 -21.32 -25.28
N ARG A 452 -16.50 -21.56 -25.28
CA ARG A 452 -15.83 -22.31 -24.20
C ARG A 452 -15.83 -21.52 -22.89
N TRP A 453 -15.46 -20.24 -22.93
CA TRP A 453 -15.41 -19.39 -21.73
C TRP A 453 -16.79 -19.25 -21.09
N GLN A 454 -17.84 -19.08 -21.91
CA GLN A 454 -19.22 -19.03 -21.42
C GLN A 454 -19.62 -20.32 -20.70
N ARG A 455 -19.35 -21.49 -21.30
CA ARG A 455 -19.67 -22.79 -20.67
C ARG A 455 -18.93 -23.01 -19.35
N GLU A 456 -17.63 -22.74 -19.32
CA GLU A 456 -16.85 -22.92 -18.08
C GLU A 456 -17.24 -21.87 -17.02
N ARG A 457 -17.58 -20.63 -17.40
CA ARG A 457 -18.11 -19.61 -16.49
C ARG A 457 -19.39 -20.11 -15.81
N GLU A 458 -20.36 -20.62 -16.58
CA GLU A 458 -21.59 -21.17 -16.00
C GLU A 458 -21.32 -22.41 -15.14
N ALA A 459 -20.37 -23.27 -15.54
CA ALA A 459 -19.97 -24.43 -14.75
C ALA A 459 -19.36 -24.04 -13.40
N ILE A 460 -18.47 -23.06 -13.35
CA ILE A 460 -17.89 -22.54 -12.11
C ILE A 460 -18.99 -21.92 -11.24
N ARG A 461 -19.92 -21.15 -11.83
CA ARG A 461 -21.02 -20.54 -11.08
C ARG A 461 -21.88 -21.61 -10.41
N ALA A 462 -22.28 -22.65 -11.15
CA ALA A 462 -23.06 -23.76 -10.59
C ALA A 462 -22.29 -24.49 -9.49
N ASP A 463 -21.01 -24.77 -9.71
CA ASP A 463 -20.14 -25.47 -8.76
C ASP A 463 -19.96 -24.71 -7.44
N VAL A 464 -19.73 -23.39 -7.49
CA VAL A 464 -19.62 -22.55 -6.29
C VAL A 464 -20.95 -22.50 -5.51
N LEU A 465 -22.08 -22.37 -6.22
CA LEU A 465 -23.39 -22.32 -5.57
C LEU A 465 -23.81 -23.64 -4.94
N GLU A 466 -23.30 -24.76 -5.45
CA GLU A 466 -23.57 -26.11 -4.93
C GLU A 466 -22.61 -26.49 -3.81
N HIS A 467 -21.30 -26.29 -4.00
CA HIS A 467 -20.26 -26.81 -3.11
C HIS A 467 -19.68 -25.77 -2.13
N GLY A 468 -19.84 -24.48 -2.44
CA GLY A 468 -19.37 -23.39 -1.59
C GLY A 468 -20.35 -23.00 -0.48
N TRP A 469 -21.63 -23.39 -0.60
CA TRP A 469 -22.66 -23.13 0.41
C TRP A 469 -22.69 -24.27 1.44
N SER A 470 -22.59 -23.94 2.73
CA SER A 470 -22.87 -24.89 3.81
C SER A 470 -24.26 -24.64 4.37
N GLU A 471 -25.11 -25.68 4.33
CA GLU A 471 -26.43 -25.66 5.00
C GLU A 471 -26.29 -25.63 6.53
N THR A 472 -25.19 -26.15 7.08
CA THR A 472 -24.91 -26.14 8.51
C THR A 472 -24.55 -24.72 8.98
N ALA A 473 -23.66 -24.05 8.25
CA ALA A 473 -23.25 -22.69 8.56
C ALA A 473 -24.30 -21.64 8.13
N GLY A 474 -25.15 -21.99 7.15
CA GLY A 474 -26.09 -21.06 6.53
C GLY A 474 -25.37 -19.94 5.77
N ALA A 475 -24.20 -20.22 5.19
CA ALA A 475 -23.31 -19.23 4.58
C ALA A 475 -22.39 -19.86 3.53
N PHE A 476 -21.77 -19.03 2.69
CA PHE A 476 -20.61 -19.43 1.91
C PHE A 476 -19.38 -19.59 2.83
N THR A 477 -18.70 -20.72 2.73
CA THR A 477 -17.60 -21.11 3.61
C THR A 477 -16.23 -20.87 2.97
N MET A 478 -15.16 -21.07 3.73
CA MET A 478 -13.77 -20.85 3.30
C MET A 478 -13.41 -21.75 2.12
N ALA A 479 -13.71 -23.04 2.23
CA ALA A 479 -13.41 -24.05 1.24
C ALA A 479 -14.52 -25.10 1.16
N TYR A 480 -14.62 -25.77 0.01
CA TYR A 480 -15.64 -26.80 -0.21
C TYR A 480 -15.59 -27.91 0.84
N GLY A 481 -16.78 -28.32 1.31
CA GLY A 481 -16.93 -29.38 2.29
C GLY A 481 -16.55 -28.99 3.73
N THR A 482 -16.35 -27.70 4.01
CA THR A 482 -16.09 -27.16 5.36
C THR A 482 -17.25 -26.29 5.82
N ASP A 483 -17.39 -26.14 7.15
CA ASP A 483 -18.31 -25.20 7.81
C ASP A 483 -17.59 -23.92 8.28
N GLU A 484 -16.29 -23.80 7.99
CA GLU A 484 -15.44 -22.69 8.44
C GLU A 484 -15.71 -21.44 7.60
N LEU A 485 -15.90 -20.27 8.23
CA LEU A 485 -16.15 -19.02 7.52
C LEU A 485 -14.85 -18.31 7.12
N ASP A 486 -14.94 -17.50 6.05
CA ASP A 486 -13.84 -16.67 5.56
C ASP A 486 -14.36 -15.29 5.11
N ALA A 487 -13.74 -14.23 5.63
CA ALA A 487 -14.03 -12.85 5.26
C ALA A 487 -13.78 -12.55 3.77
N ALA A 488 -12.98 -13.35 3.06
CA ALA A 488 -12.79 -13.25 1.62
C ALA A 488 -14.12 -13.37 0.86
N ASN A 489 -15.12 -14.07 1.39
CA ASN A 489 -16.44 -14.18 0.75
C ASN A 489 -17.23 -12.86 0.75
N LEU A 490 -16.86 -11.86 1.57
CA LEU A 490 -17.38 -10.49 1.47
C LEU A 490 -17.06 -9.85 0.11
N ARG A 491 -16.08 -10.37 -0.62
CA ARG A 491 -15.74 -9.89 -1.97
C ARG A 491 -16.73 -10.33 -3.03
N MET A 492 -17.47 -11.42 -2.83
CA MET A 492 -18.40 -11.98 -3.82
C MET A 492 -19.37 -10.94 -4.40
N PRO A 493 -20.04 -10.09 -3.59
CA PRO A 493 -20.86 -9.02 -4.13
C PRO A 493 -20.04 -7.92 -4.79
N LEU A 494 -18.89 -7.56 -4.23
CA LEU A 494 -18.05 -6.47 -4.74
C LEU A 494 -17.47 -6.74 -6.14
N VAL A 495 -17.32 -8.03 -6.50
CA VAL A 495 -16.88 -8.47 -7.83
C VAL A 495 -18.04 -8.91 -8.74
N GLY A 496 -19.29 -8.79 -8.28
CA GLY A 496 -20.49 -9.06 -9.07
C GLY A 496 -20.85 -10.54 -9.23
N PHE A 497 -20.38 -11.43 -8.36
CA PHE A 497 -20.73 -12.85 -8.42
C PHE A 497 -22.20 -13.08 -8.01
N LEU A 498 -22.60 -12.48 -6.87
CA LEU A 498 -23.98 -12.42 -6.37
C LEU A 498 -24.29 -11.01 -5.88
N PRO A 499 -25.52 -10.49 -6.06
CA PRO A 499 -25.94 -9.23 -5.44
C PRO A 499 -25.80 -9.27 -3.91
N ALA A 500 -25.51 -8.12 -3.29
CA ALA A 500 -25.39 -8.03 -1.83
C ALA A 500 -26.70 -8.34 -1.09
N ASP A 501 -27.85 -8.13 -1.75
CA ASP A 501 -29.20 -8.43 -1.26
C ASP A 501 -29.71 -9.84 -1.63
N ASP A 502 -28.89 -10.67 -2.30
CA ASP A 502 -29.20 -12.09 -2.48
C ASP A 502 -29.33 -12.75 -1.09
N PRO A 503 -30.40 -13.55 -0.83
CA PRO A 503 -30.60 -14.15 0.49
C PRO A 503 -29.42 -14.95 1.03
N ARG A 504 -28.66 -15.63 0.16
CA ARG A 504 -27.46 -16.37 0.56
C ARG A 504 -26.31 -15.43 0.89
N MET A 505 -26.17 -14.33 0.15
CA MET A 505 -25.12 -13.35 0.40
C MET A 505 -25.39 -12.54 1.66
N ALA A 506 -26.63 -12.07 1.86
CA ALA A 506 -27.04 -11.40 3.09
C ALA A 506 -26.80 -12.29 4.33
N ALA A 507 -27.20 -13.57 4.26
CA ALA A 507 -26.92 -14.53 5.33
C ALA A 507 -25.42 -14.75 5.57
N THR A 508 -24.61 -14.80 4.51
CA THR A 508 -23.15 -14.92 4.62
C THR A 508 -22.52 -13.69 5.28
N ILE A 509 -22.97 -12.48 4.93
CA ILE A 509 -22.48 -11.23 5.53
C ILE A 509 -22.82 -11.19 7.02
N ASP A 510 -24.06 -11.54 7.39
CA ASP A 510 -24.49 -11.60 8.79
C ASP A 510 -23.72 -12.66 9.59
N ALA A 511 -23.50 -13.84 8.99
CA ALA A 511 -22.73 -14.92 9.61
C ALA A 511 -21.27 -14.51 9.85
N ILE A 512 -20.61 -13.89 8.86
CA ILE A 512 -19.25 -13.37 8.99
C ILE A 512 -19.19 -12.29 10.08
N GLN A 513 -20.13 -11.34 10.08
CA GLN A 513 -20.19 -10.28 11.10
C GLN A 513 -20.34 -10.85 12.52
N ALA A 514 -21.13 -11.92 12.68
CA ALA A 514 -21.39 -12.55 13.97
C ALA A 514 -20.23 -13.44 14.46
N ASP A 515 -19.67 -14.29 13.59
CA ASP A 515 -18.71 -15.33 13.98
C ASP A 515 -17.25 -14.85 13.91
N LEU A 516 -16.90 -14.13 12.84
CA LEU A 516 -15.57 -13.57 12.64
C LEU A 516 -15.38 -12.20 13.33
N GLY A 517 -16.44 -11.68 13.95
CA GLY A 517 -16.39 -10.49 14.79
C GLY A 517 -15.49 -10.66 16.02
N ALA A 518 -14.54 -9.74 16.20
CA ALA A 518 -13.66 -9.67 17.37
C ALA A 518 -13.35 -8.20 17.70
N GLY A 519 -13.68 -7.73 18.91
CA GLY A 519 -13.41 -6.33 19.30
C GLY A 519 -14.11 -5.29 18.41
N GLY A 520 -15.18 -5.67 17.71
CA GLY A 520 -15.84 -4.81 16.72
C GLY A 520 -15.12 -4.69 15.38
N LEU A 521 -14.13 -5.55 15.13
CA LEU A 521 -13.39 -5.76 13.89
C LEU A 521 -13.69 -7.16 13.32
N ILE A 522 -13.27 -7.43 12.09
CA ILE A 522 -13.46 -8.71 11.40
C ILE A 522 -12.12 -9.44 11.23
N LEU A 523 -12.04 -10.69 11.69
CA LEU A 523 -10.93 -11.60 11.44
C LEU A 523 -10.98 -12.13 10.00
N ARG A 524 -9.84 -12.62 9.48
CA ARG A 524 -9.83 -13.32 8.18
C ARG A 524 -10.68 -14.59 8.22
N TYR A 525 -10.41 -15.44 9.21
CA TYR A 525 -11.06 -16.72 9.46
C TYR A 525 -10.73 -17.18 10.90
N ARG A 526 -11.31 -18.30 11.33
CA ARG A 526 -10.95 -19.02 12.57
C ARG A 526 -10.38 -20.43 12.33
N ALA A 527 -10.31 -20.84 11.06
CA ALA A 527 -9.81 -22.14 10.63
C ALA A 527 -8.32 -22.35 10.94
N GLU A 528 -7.89 -23.61 10.97
CA GLU A 528 -6.47 -23.96 10.99
C GLU A 528 -5.83 -23.71 9.61
N ASP A 529 -4.73 -22.95 9.59
CA ASP A 529 -4.03 -22.50 8.37
C ASP A 529 -2.61 -23.09 8.21
N GLY A 530 -2.22 -23.97 9.13
CA GLY A 530 -0.90 -24.58 9.17
C GLY A 530 0.18 -23.72 9.86
N LEU A 531 -0.20 -22.64 10.56
CA LEU A 531 0.71 -21.77 11.30
C LEU A 531 0.46 -21.87 12.81
N GLU A 532 1.51 -21.66 13.61
CA GLU A 532 1.40 -21.53 15.07
C GLU A 532 1.06 -20.09 15.47
N GLY A 533 0.31 -19.94 16.56
CA GLY A 533 -0.12 -18.63 17.09
C GLY A 533 -1.48 -18.20 16.54
N GLY A 534 -1.98 -17.08 17.06
CA GLY A 534 -3.17 -16.42 16.51
C GLY A 534 -2.77 -15.39 15.47
N GLU A 535 -3.67 -14.44 15.23
CA GLU A 535 -3.37 -13.20 14.52
C GLU A 535 -4.31 -12.09 15.00
N GLY A 536 -3.99 -10.84 14.65
CA GLY A 536 -4.91 -9.72 14.81
C GLY A 536 -6.05 -9.74 13.79
N ALA A 537 -7.01 -8.83 13.95
CA ALA A 537 -8.02 -8.59 12.94
C ALA A 537 -7.39 -7.85 11.76
N PHE A 538 -7.43 -8.45 10.57
CA PHE A 538 -6.91 -7.85 9.35
C PHE A 538 -7.83 -6.68 8.95
N SER A 539 -7.27 -5.48 8.95
CA SER A 539 -8.03 -4.23 8.82
C SER A 539 -8.91 -4.20 7.56
N ILE A 540 -8.42 -4.78 6.46
CA ILE A 540 -9.15 -4.85 5.20
C ILE A 540 -10.50 -5.56 5.28
N CYS A 541 -10.61 -6.62 6.09
CA CYS A 541 -11.85 -7.39 6.21
C CYS A 541 -12.99 -6.54 6.78
N SER A 542 -12.66 -5.61 7.69
CA SER A 542 -13.61 -4.67 8.25
C SER A 542 -14.05 -3.63 7.21
N PHE A 543 -13.13 -3.16 6.35
CA PHE A 543 -13.50 -2.26 5.24
C PHE A 543 -14.34 -2.97 4.16
N TRP A 544 -14.07 -4.25 3.84
CA TRP A 544 -14.94 -5.02 2.96
C TRP A 544 -16.35 -5.20 3.53
N LEU A 545 -16.46 -5.33 4.85
CA LEU A 545 -17.77 -5.35 5.51
C LEU A 545 -18.47 -3.99 5.40
N VAL A 546 -17.75 -2.87 5.52
CA VAL A 546 -18.33 -1.53 5.25
C VAL A 546 -18.89 -1.44 3.83
N ASP A 547 -18.14 -1.90 2.83
CA ASP A 547 -18.62 -1.93 1.43
C ASP A 547 -19.90 -2.76 1.29
N CYS A 548 -19.93 -3.96 1.90
CA CYS A 548 -21.10 -4.84 1.86
C CYS A 548 -22.32 -4.23 2.55
N LEU A 549 -22.14 -3.66 3.75
CA LEU A 549 -23.20 -2.98 4.50
C LEU A 549 -23.75 -1.79 3.71
N THR A 550 -22.86 -1.01 3.08
CA THR A 550 -23.23 0.10 2.21
C THR A 550 -24.05 -0.39 1.01
N ALA A 551 -23.60 -1.47 0.34
CA ALA A 551 -24.30 -2.06 -0.80
C ALA A 551 -25.68 -2.65 -0.44
N MET A 552 -25.87 -3.12 0.80
CA MET A 552 -27.16 -3.58 1.33
C MET A 552 -28.08 -2.42 1.78
N GLY A 553 -27.60 -1.18 1.77
CA GLY A 553 -28.33 -0.03 2.32
C GLY A 553 -28.34 0.05 3.85
N ARG A 554 -27.51 -0.74 4.55
CA ARG A 554 -27.32 -0.69 6.02
C ARG A 554 -26.32 0.43 6.38
N ILE A 555 -26.67 1.66 5.99
CA ILE A 555 -25.75 2.82 5.99
C ILE A 555 -25.28 3.20 7.39
N ASP A 556 -26.15 3.16 8.40
CA ASP A 556 -25.78 3.50 9.79
C ASP A 556 -24.73 2.51 10.34
N GLU A 557 -24.90 1.22 10.08
CA GLU A 557 -23.94 0.19 10.51
C GLU A 557 -22.62 0.30 9.76
N ALA A 558 -22.68 0.59 8.44
CA ALA A 558 -21.49 0.83 7.63
C ALA A 558 -20.69 2.02 8.17
N ARG A 559 -21.38 3.11 8.52
CA ARG A 559 -20.80 4.31 9.10
C ARG A 559 -20.18 4.04 10.47
N ASP A 560 -20.90 3.37 11.37
CA ASP A 560 -20.39 3.06 12.71
C ASP A 560 -19.11 2.21 12.65
N LEU A 561 -19.06 1.24 11.72
CA LEU A 561 -17.87 0.43 11.50
C LEU A 561 -16.73 1.26 10.87
N PHE A 562 -17.03 2.12 9.88
CA PHE A 562 -16.04 2.98 9.26
C PHE A 562 -15.43 3.97 10.27
N ASP A 563 -16.25 4.68 11.05
CA ASP A 563 -15.80 5.61 12.09
C ASP A 563 -14.98 4.90 13.18
N ARG A 564 -15.33 3.66 13.52
CA ARG A 564 -14.51 2.82 14.39
C ARG A 564 -13.15 2.50 13.77
N MET A 565 -13.12 2.13 12.49
CA MET A 565 -11.87 1.88 11.76
C MET A 565 -10.96 3.11 11.78
N LEU A 566 -11.53 4.32 11.61
CA LEU A 566 -10.78 5.57 11.71
C LEU A 566 -10.07 5.75 13.05
N GLY A 567 -10.62 5.20 14.14
CA GLY A 567 -10.03 5.25 15.48
C GLY A 567 -8.78 4.39 15.66
N TYR A 568 -8.47 3.47 14.75
CA TYR A 568 -7.26 2.63 14.80
C TYR A 568 -6.08 3.21 14.00
N ALA A 569 -6.30 4.31 13.28
CA ALA A 569 -5.20 5.06 12.70
C ALA A 569 -4.32 5.63 13.81
N ASN A 570 -3.02 5.76 13.57
CA ASN A 570 -2.21 6.57 14.46
C ASN A 570 -2.58 8.07 14.37
N ASP A 571 -1.95 8.91 15.18
CA ASP A 571 -2.14 10.36 15.22
C ASP A 571 -1.87 11.08 13.88
N LEU A 572 -1.32 10.38 12.90
CA LEU A 572 -1.05 10.87 11.55
C LEU A 572 -1.94 10.25 10.47
N GLY A 573 -2.92 9.42 10.85
CA GLY A 573 -3.84 8.75 9.93
C GLY A 573 -3.22 7.57 9.18
N LEU A 574 -2.22 6.89 9.77
CA LEU A 574 -1.55 5.72 9.18
C LEU A 574 -2.03 4.42 9.85
N TYR A 575 -2.11 3.35 9.07
CA TYR A 575 -2.56 2.04 9.54
C TYR A 575 -1.50 0.97 9.35
N ALA A 576 -1.44 0.05 10.31
CA ALA A 576 -0.77 -1.23 10.12
C ALA A 576 -1.68 -2.20 9.36
N GLU A 577 -1.17 -3.40 9.20
CA GLU A 577 -1.87 -4.51 8.60
C GLU A 577 -3.06 -4.99 9.43
N GLN A 578 -2.79 -5.23 10.71
CA GLN A 578 -3.73 -5.81 11.65
C GLN A 578 -3.87 -4.94 12.88
N VAL A 579 -4.96 -5.17 13.60
CA VAL A 579 -5.21 -4.61 14.92
C VAL A 579 -5.46 -5.75 15.88
N ASP A 580 -4.79 -5.73 17.03
CA ASP A 580 -5.09 -6.63 18.13
C ASP A 580 -6.51 -6.33 18.67
N PRO A 581 -7.49 -7.25 18.56
CA PRO A 581 -8.87 -6.96 18.93
C PRO A 581 -9.08 -6.71 20.43
N GLY A 582 -8.13 -7.16 21.28
CA GLY A 582 -8.21 -6.99 22.73
C GLY A 582 -7.69 -5.65 23.23
N SER A 583 -6.57 -5.18 22.66
CA SER A 583 -5.85 -3.98 23.10
C SER A 583 -5.96 -2.80 22.15
N GLY A 584 -6.35 -3.03 20.89
CA GLY A 584 -6.34 -2.01 19.83
C GLY A 584 -4.95 -1.67 19.29
N ALA A 585 -3.90 -2.41 19.71
CA ALA A 585 -2.54 -2.18 19.24
C ALA A 585 -2.38 -2.56 17.77
N ALA A 586 -1.53 -1.84 17.05
CA ALA A 586 -1.18 -2.18 15.67
C ALA A 586 -0.30 -3.43 15.63
N LEU A 587 -0.58 -4.30 14.65
CA LEU A 587 0.10 -5.56 14.36
C LEU A 587 0.41 -5.67 12.85
N GLY A 588 1.38 -6.50 12.51
CA GLY A 588 1.85 -6.71 11.14
C GLY A 588 2.60 -5.50 10.56
N ASN A 589 2.83 -5.53 9.24
CA ASN A 589 3.69 -4.53 8.58
C ASN A 589 3.07 -3.12 8.53
N PHE A 590 3.92 -2.08 8.48
CA PHE A 590 3.50 -0.68 8.65
C PHE A 590 4.26 0.33 7.77
N PRO A 591 3.58 1.36 7.23
CA PRO A 591 2.14 1.38 6.97
C PRO A 591 1.80 0.34 5.90
N GLN A 592 0.60 -0.23 5.95
CA GLN A 592 0.17 -1.23 4.97
C GLN A 592 -0.64 -0.59 3.83
N ALA A 593 -0.21 -0.82 2.59
CA ALA A 593 -0.89 -0.32 1.40
C ALA A 593 -2.33 -0.85 1.32
N PHE A 594 -2.53 -2.13 1.60
CA PHE A 594 -3.82 -2.78 1.40
C PHE A 594 -4.93 -2.19 2.28
N THR A 595 -4.62 -1.87 3.54
CA THR A 595 -5.52 -1.16 4.45
C THR A 595 -5.88 0.23 3.93
N HIS A 596 -4.89 0.99 3.42
CA HIS A 596 -5.11 2.33 2.87
C HIS A 596 -5.91 2.31 1.56
N LEU A 597 -5.76 1.28 0.72
CA LEU A 597 -6.59 1.07 -0.47
C LEU A 597 -8.05 0.84 -0.07
N ALA A 598 -8.28 -0.08 0.87
CA ALA A 598 -9.63 -0.42 1.30
C ALA A 598 -10.35 0.73 2.02
N LEU A 599 -9.62 1.58 2.75
CA LEU A 599 -10.17 2.81 3.32
C LEU A 599 -10.68 3.76 2.23
N ILE A 600 -9.91 3.96 1.16
CA ILE A 600 -10.33 4.82 0.04
C ILE A 600 -11.57 4.23 -0.64
N ASP A 601 -11.56 2.94 -0.93
CA ASP A 601 -12.67 2.25 -1.59
C ASP A 601 -13.96 2.41 -0.78
N ALA A 602 -13.93 2.02 0.50
CA ALA A 602 -15.08 2.12 1.40
C ALA A 602 -15.49 3.57 1.70
N GLY A 603 -14.51 4.48 1.80
CA GLY A 603 -14.74 5.89 2.02
C GLY A 603 -15.48 6.55 0.85
N ILE A 604 -15.18 6.17 -0.39
CA ILE A 604 -15.87 6.64 -1.60
C ILE A 604 -17.29 6.11 -1.64
N ASP A 605 -17.47 4.80 -1.49
CA ASP A 605 -18.78 4.16 -1.59
C ASP A 605 -19.73 4.66 -0.49
N LEU A 606 -19.24 4.75 0.76
CA LEU A 606 -20.02 5.29 1.88
C LEU A 606 -20.31 6.79 1.73
N SER A 607 -19.33 7.59 1.26
CA SER A 607 -19.56 9.02 1.02
C SER A 607 -20.63 9.26 -0.05
N ALA A 608 -20.64 8.44 -1.10
CA ALA A 608 -21.67 8.49 -2.13
C ALA A 608 -23.04 8.14 -1.57
N ALA A 609 -23.15 7.07 -0.78
CA ALA A 609 -24.41 6.67 -0.14
C ALA A 609 -24.96 7.74 0.82
N LEU A 610 -24.10 8.32 1.66
CA LEU A 610 -24.46 9.43 2.56
C LEU A 610 -24.87 10.70 1.80
N SER A 611 -24.33 10.89 0.60
CA SER A 611 -24.68 12.03 -0.25
C SER A 611 -25.98 11.83 -1.02
N GLN A 612 -26.40 10.61 -1.34
CA GLN A 612 -27.68 10.34 -2.01
C GLN A 612 -28.92 10.66 -1.13
N ASP A 613 -28.74 10.74 0.19
CA ASP A 613 -29.71 11.34 1.13
C ASP A 613 -29.77 12.89 1.03
N GLN A 614 -28.97 13.52 0.16
CA GLN A 614 -29.04 14.92 -0.23
C GLN A 614 -29.05 15.09 -1.78
N PRO A 615 -29.87 15.97 -2.37
CA PRO A 615 -29.99 16.04 -3.81
C PRO A 615 -28.76 16.73 -4.45
N VAL A 616 -27.85 15.97 -5.07
CA VAL A 616 -26.80 16.52 -5.96
C VAL A 616 -26.58 15.63 -7.18
N SER A 617 -26.47 16.29 -8.35
CA SER A 617 -26.28 15.72 -9.68
C SER A 617 -24.81 15.34 -9.97
N GLY A 618 -24.56 14.09 -10.34
CA GLY A 618 -23.30 13.62 -10.92
C GLY A 618 -23.01 12.16 -10.57
N ASP A 619 -23.29 11.23 -11.48
CA ASP A 619 -23.08 9.79 -11.28
C ASP A 619 -21.58 9.44 -11.26
N MET A 620 -21.05 9.15 -10.07
CA MET A 620 -19.83 8.36 -9.90
C MET A 620 -20.24 6.91 -9.64
N PRO A 621 -19.91 5.93 -10.51
CA PRO A 621 -20.27 4.54 -10.27
C PRO A 621 -19.43 3.94 -9.14
N THR A 622 -20.05 3.72 -7.98
CA THR A 622 -19.56 2.94 -6.82
C THR A 622 -19.33 1.46 -7.16
N ARG A 623 -18.57 0.72 -6.35
CA ARG A 623 -18.45 -0.75 -6.49
C ARG A 623 -19.83 -1.41 -6.27
N ALA A 624 -20.57 -0.91 -5.29
CA ALA A 624 -21.95 -1.32 -5.01
C ALA A 624 -22.90 -1.13 -6.22
N THR A 625 -22.84 0.00 -6.92
CA THR A 625 -23.67 0.23 -8.12
C THR A 625 -23.24 -0.64 -9.31
N ARG A 626 -21.97 -1.00 -9.43
CA ARG A 626 -21.51 -1.97 -10.45
C ARG A 626 -21.99 -3.39 -10.17
N ALA A 627 -22.02 -3.79 -8.90
CA ALA A 627 -22.52 -5.10 -8.46
C ALA A 627 -24.04 -5.22 -8.60
N GLN A 628 -24.80 -4.18 -8.22
CA GLN A 628 -26.26 -4.17 -8.29
C GLN A 628 -26.81 -4.01 -9.72
N HIS A 629 -26.11 -3.27 -10.60
CA HIS A 629 -26.61 -3.01 -11.95
C HIS A 629 -26.08 -3.96 -13.02
N GLY A 630 -25.19 -4.91 -12.67
CA GLY A 630 -24.69 -5.94 -13.58
C GLY A 630 -24.53 -5.43 -15.01
N LEU A 631 -23.83 -4.30 -15.18
CA LEU A 631 -23.77 -3.45 -16.39
C LEU A 631 -24.48 -4.05 -17.62
N ASP A 632 -25.81 -3.93 -17.65
CA ASP A 632 -26.57 -4.20 -18.86
C ASP A 632 -26.37 -3.01 -19.80
N LEU A 633 -25.61 -3.25 -20.88
CA LEU A 633 -25.23 -2.23 -21.87
C LEU A 633 -26.44 -1.52 -22.50
N ALA A 634 -27.64 -2.10 -22.40
CA ALA A 634 -28.86 -1.56 -22.99
C ALA A 634 -29.39 -0.29 -22.31
N THR A 635 -29.16 -0.10 -21.00
CA THR A 635 -29.82 0.99 -20.25
C THR A 635 -29.06 2.32 -20.31
N MET A 636 -27.74 2.32 -20.52
CA MET A 636 -26.94 3.56 -20.58
C MET A 636 -26.85 4.21 -21.97
N ILE A 637 -27.23 3.52 -23.05
CA ILE A 637 -27.16 4.05 -24.43
C ILE A 637 -28.44 4.82 -24.82
N GLY A 638 -29.54 4.68 -24.06
CA GLY A 638 -30.85 5.26 -24.39
C GLY A 638 -31.02 6.77 -24.18
N GLY A 639 -29.96 7.50 -23.82
CA GLY A 639 -30.02 8.89 -23.37
C GLY A 639 -29.20 9.89 -24.18
N MET A 640 -29.11 9.76 -25.51
CA MET A 640 -28.59 10.86 -26.35
C MET A 640 -29.75 11.60 -27.01
N PRO A 641 -29.91 12.92 -26.82
CA PRO A 641 -30.80 13.72 -27.64
C PRO A 641 -30.20 13.90 -29.04
N ASP A 642 -31.03 13.70 -30.07
CA ASP A 642 -30.69 13.93 -31.48
C ASP A 642 -30.00 15.29 -31.68
N LEU A 643 -28.75 15.27 -32.13
CA LEU A 643 -28.05 16.47 -32.58
C LEU A 643 -28.52 16.83 -34.00
N PRO A 644 -28.88 18.09 -34.28
CA PRO A 644 -29.40 18.50 -35.57
C PRO A 644 -28.31 18.51 -36.64
N ALA A 645 -28.62 17.93 -37.80
CA ALA A 645 -27.80 18.02 -39.01
C ALA A 645 -27.72 19.48 -39.48
N GLY A 646 -26.52 20.06 -39.43
CA GLY A 646 -26.23 21.39 -39.95
C GLY A 646 -24.82 21.45 -40.54
N GLY A 647 -24.71 21.29 -41.86
CA GLY A 647 -23.50 21.62 -42.60
C GLY A 647 -23.22 23.13 -42.57
N PRO A 648 -21.99 23.55 -42.92
CA PRO A 648 -21.90 24.16 -44.24
C PRO A 648 -20.61 23.85 -45.02
N THR A 649 -20.83 23.80 -46.33
CA THR A 649 -19.91 23.97 -47.44
C THR A 649 -18.91 25.11 -47.27
N ARG A 650 -17.63 24.86 -47.59
CA ARG A 650 -16.75 25.87 -48.20
C ARG A 650 -15.97 25.28 -49.37
N SER A 651 -16.32 25.78 -50.55
CA SER A 651 -15.62 25.63 -51.82
C SER A 651 -14.38 26.53 -51.90
N ALA A 652 -13.46 26.10 -52.76
CA ALA A 652 -12.17 26.67 -53.12
C ALA A 652 -12.16 28.14 -53.58
N GLY A 653 -10.96 28.75 -53.56
CA GLY A 653 -10.65 29.97 -54.30
C GLY A 653 -9.26 30.59 -54.01
N THR A 654 -8.25 30.11 -54.73
CA THR A 654 -7.11 30.86 -55.35
C THR A 654 -6.42 32.00 -54.60
N ALA A 655 -5.13 31.81 -54.27
CA ALA A 655 -3.95 32.49 -54.85
C ALA A 655 -2.67 31.97 -54.17
#